data_AF-A0A3D2KDA1-F1
#
_entry.id   AF-A0A3D2KDA1-F1
#
_cell.length_a   1.000
_cell.length_b   1.000
_cell.length_c   1.000
_cell.angle_alpha   90.00
_cell.angle_beta   90.00
_cell.angle_gamma   90.00
#
_symmetry.space_group_name_H-M   'P 1'
#
loop_
_entity.id
_entity.type
_entity.pdbx_description
1 polymer ?
#
loop_
_entity_poly.entity_id
_entity_poly.type
_entity_poly.pdbx_seq_one_letter_code
_entity_poly.pdbx_strand_id
1 'polypeptide(L)'
;LKAHRCGYGHNNIVIPNLLLGKKVMQIKSGAFANDKRITAITLSDYVSDVGTATFNGCTSLRDFVIPESNEYLAIQNGLIYTKDGKTLLAIVDSIAGAEVSLADTTETVLANALYGSTLESLSLNEALTTIGSGAFGAAGKLVSIDVSEQNKKFSSEDGLLYNKSKTALIAYPAGSTAESHIVKDGVIMIGNSAFGGAAHLKSVVLPASVSSISQDAFKGAAQLIDVQVNGAISSVDQGAFDGTGATLVVTGLSEGALELFCTDNDVRFMCITPATCFTYTVEAGTAIITGLQPHTCTHHVDVVVPMYINGYRVTAIGDRAFAHNQKLNSLVIPQTVTRVGVAAFAGCKNLTSIYLGTAIEHIGSKAFASTESLKSISIDSASFKISDDAFADAGEENLVVYLNTELTDIVKNINEYDIQTESLDKIVCLEYSVVNGNEILITGLSDHVCADGHNRIVIPETIDGKKVTTIGNAFYQKDTVVKVFIPYTVKTISDSSFFEAKKLHDIAFYYYDQDGNFVETTSSPYFAVDGGALYSADFKTLYTYMIARSEVEMNVNRNTRHVKAHAFQGASNLLSITFLEDLYDTTSINKAAISSVNEHLVVYTPYAGELVESNVYAALKTAENYTVKVATPSTNFRWTYLEDDDNTVAITGVYNALDSDDILVIPQYINGRRVSEIAKGAFSGGLFSAVVFPDGLNAIREMAFANCTNLSNLIFPSSLKIMEKMAFSGCINLYEGYFLGEATSLGENIFNNTMSKSLGAVRNFTAFGPSTTYMNDYFGEWG
;
A
#
# COMPACT_ATOMS: atom_id res chain seq x y z
N LEU A 1 28.09 -0.18 23.45
CA LEU A 1 29.38 -0.62 22.88
C LEU A 1 29.33 -0.37 21.37
N LYS A 2 30.27 0.39 20.77
CA LYS A 2 30.35 0.47 19.30
C LYS A 2 31.01 -0.81 18.79
N ALA A 3 30.19 -1.81 18.46
CA ALA A 3 30.63 -3.15 18.04
C ALA A 3 31.46 -3.19 16.74
N HIS A 4 31.67 -2.05 16.07
CA HIS A 4 32.40 -1.94 14.80
C HIS A 4 33.84 -1.44 14.90
N ARG A 5 34.39 -1.15 16.10
CA ARG A 5 35.80 -0.68 16.23
C ARG A 5 36.74 -1.55 17.06
N CYS A 6 36.28 -2.65 17.64
CA CYS A 6 37.18 -3.59 18.32
C CYS A 6 37.41 -4.79 17.41
N GLY A 7 38.52 -4.79 16.67
CA GLY A 7 38.98 -5.92 15.86
C GLY A 7 39.47 -7.13 16.67
N TYR A 8 38.86 -7.42 17.82
CA TYR A 8 39.19 -8.56 18.68
C TYR A 8 37.91 -9.23 19.20
N GLY A 9 37.86 -10.56 19.07
CA GLY A 9 36.72 -11.44 19.33
C GLY A 9 36.28 -11.52 20.78
N HIS A 10 35.62 -10.48 21.28
CA HIS A 10 34.91 -10.54 22.55
C HIS A 10 33.52 -11.16 22.33
N ASN A 11 33.47 -12.49 22.27
CA ASN A 11 32.21 -13.23 22.33
C ASN A 11 31.61 -13.16 23.75
N ASN A 12 32.40 -12.79 24.76
CA ASN A 12 31.97 -12.60 26.14
C ASN A 12 32.00 -11.11 26.50
N ILE A 13 30.86 -10.55 26.88
CA ILE A 13 30.69 -9.15 27.26
C ILE A 13 30.44 -9.04 28.76
N VAL A 14 31.20 -8.20 29.44
CA VAL A 14 30.94 -7.82 30.83
C VAL A 14 30.55 -6.35 30.85
N ILE A 15 29.35 -6.04 31.31
CA ILE A 15 28.87 -4.66 31.49
C ILE A 15 29.52 -4.12 32.76
N PRO A 16 30.36 -3.08 32.68
CA PRO A 16 31.09 -2.62 33.85
C PRO A 16 30.16 -1.89 34.83
N ASN A 17 30.46 -1.99 36.12
CA ASN A 17 29.80 -1.21 37.17
C ASN A 17 29.91 0.30 36.92
N LEU A 18 31.07 0.75 36.46
CA LEU A 18 31.35 2.15 36.16
C LEU A 18 31.84 2.31 34.72
N LEU A 19 31.27 3.26 34.00
CA LEU A 19 31.77 3.75 32.72
C LEU A 19 32.09 5.24 32.88
N LEU A 20 33.35 5.61 32.68
CA LEU A 20 33.84 7.00 32.88
C LEU A 20 33.49 7.56 34.27
N GLY A 21 33.58 6.73 35.32
CA GLY A 21 33.26 7.10 36.70
C GLY A 21 31.77 7.22 37.01
N LYS A 22 30.87 6.86 36.08
CA LYS A 22 29.42 6.87 36.27
C LYS A 22 28.86 5.45 36.30
N LYS A 23 27.88 5.20 37.17
CA LYS A 23 27.18 3.91 37.25
C LYS A 23 26.48 3.61 35.93
N VAL A 24 26.62 2.37 35.44
CA VAL A 24 25.90 1.90 34.26
C VAL A 24 24.54 1.36 34.71
N MET A 25 23.51 2.21 34.62
CA MET A 25 22.17 1.91 35.12
C MET A 25 21.24 1.28 34.07
N GLN A 26 21.49 1.52 32.78
CA GLN A 26 20.54 1.17 31.72
C GLN A 26 21.26 0.57 30.51
N ILE A 27 20.61 -0.42 29.89
CA ILE A 27 20.94 -0.92 28.56
C ILE A 27 19.79 -0.52 27.63
N LYS A 28 20.07 0.32 26.63
CA LYS A 28 19.04 0.80 25.70
C LYS A 28 18.49 -0.32 24.82
N SER A 29 17.26 -0.15 24.35
CA SER A 29 16.58 -1.05 23.42
C SER A 29 17.46 -1.40 22.22
N GLY A 30 17.45 -2.68 21.84
CA GLY A 30 18.21 -3.20 20.70
C GLY A 30 19.74 -3.14 20.82
N ALA A 31 20.31 -2.84 21.99
CA ALA A 31 21.76 -2.62 22.12
C ALA A 31 22.65 -3.78 21.66
N PHE A 32 22.15 -5.02 21.71
CA PHE A 32 22.83 -6.21 21.22
C PHE A 32 22.01 -6.96 20.15
N ALA A 33 20.93 -6.37 19.64
CA ALA A 33 20.03 -7.05 18.70
C ALA A 33 20.80 -7.55 17.47
N ASN A 34 20.50 -8.79 17.06
CA ASN A 34 21.10 -9.49 15.93
C ASN A 34 22.62 -9.71 16.00
N ASP A 35 23.28 -9.51 17.15
CA ASP A 35 24.69 -9.89 17.28
C ASP A 35 24.81 -11.42 17.46
N LYS A 36 25.00 -12.10 16.34
CA LYS A 36 25.15 -13.56 16.26
C LYS A 36 26.49 -14.08 16.77
N ARG A 37 27.37 -13.22 17.30
CA ARG A 37 28.73 -13.61 17.76
C ARG A 37 28.84 -13.67 19.27
N ILE A 38 28.02 -12.91 19.99
CA ILE A 38 28.06 -12.89 21.46
C ILE A 38 27.60 -14.25 21.98
N THR A 39 28.45 -14.88 22.78
CA THR A 39 28.22 -16.16 23.47
C THR A 39 27.93 -16.00 24.95
N ALA A 40 28.42 -14.93 25.60
CA ALA A 40 28.13 -14.66 27.00
C ALA A 40 27.94 -13.17 27.31
N ILE A 41 27.05 -12.85 28.24
CA ILE A 41 26.87 -11.51 28.81
C ILE A 41 26.81 -11.59 30.34
N THR A 42 27.52 -10.69 31.02
CA THR A 42 27.41 -10.47 32.47
C THR A 42 26.99 -9.02 32.71
N LEU A 43 25.85 -8.81 33.38
CA LEU A 43 25.38 -7.48 33.76
C LEU A 43 26.19 -6.91 34.93
N SER A 44 26.09 -5.59 35.12
CA SER A 44 26.67 -4.90 36.27
C SER A 44 25.73 -4.99 37.49
N ASP A 45 26.24 -4.65 38.68
CA ASP A 45 25.46 -4.57 39.92
C ASP A 45 24.39 -3.47 39.88
N TYR A 46 24.54 -2.51 38.99
CA TYR A 46 23.72 -1.29 38.94
C TYR A 46 22.73 -1.26 37.79
N VAL A 47 22.79 -2.19 36.84
CA VAL A 47 21.82 -2.23 35.74
C VAL A 47 20.43 -2.48 36.35
N SER A 48 19.56 -1.50 36.20
CA SER A 48 18.18 -1.52 36.69
C SER A 48 17.14 -1.53 35.57
N ASP A 49 17.56 -1.25 34.34
CA ASP A 49 16.68 -1.18 33.18
C ASP A 49 17.33 -1.79 31.94
N VAL A 50 16.56 -2.65 31.27
CA VAL A 50 16.93 -3.34 30.04
C VAL A 50 15.84 -3.05 29.02
N GLY A 51 16.20 -2.31 27.98
CA GLY A 51 15.28 -1.91 26.93
C GLY A 51 14.76 -3.09 26.10
N THR A 52 13.69 -2.83 25.36
CA THR A 52 13.04 -3.76 24.45
C THR A 52 13.99 -4.38 23.43
N ALA A 53 13.79 -5.66 23.11
CA ALA A 53 14.52 -6.40 22.08
C ALA A 53 16.05 -6.31 22.21
N THR A 54 16.57 -5.96 23.39
CA THR A 54 18.00 -5.73 23.64
C THR A 54 18.84 -6.94 23.21
N PHE A 55 18.35 -8.16 23.38
CA PHE A 55 19.03 -9.42 23.04
C PHE A 55 18.35 -10.20 21.91
N ASN A 56 17.39 -9.60 21.20
CA ASN A 56 16.68 -10.28 20.11
C ASN A 56 17.68 -10.75 19.03
N GLY A 57 17.52 -11.96 18.50
CA GLY A 57 18.39 -12.47 17.42
C GLY A 57 19.83 -12.80 17.83
N CYS A 58 20.17 -12.75 19.13
CA CYS A 58 21.47 -13.19 19.68
C CYS A 58 21.59 -14.72 19.70
N THR A 59 21.51 -15.37 18.53
CA THR A 59 21.39 -16.83 18.37
C THR A 59 22.53 -17.66 18.97
N SER A 60 23.70 -17.05 19.20
CA SER A 60 24.88 -17.70 19.78
C SER A 60 25.04 -17.50 21.29
N LEU A 61 24.20 -16.67 21.92
CA LEU A 61 24.29 -16.38 23.35
C LEU A 61 23.88 -17.62 24.15
N ARG A 62 24.75 -18.12 25.03
CA ARG A 62 24.53 -19.32 25.84
C ARG A 62 24.57 -19.04 27.33
N ASP A 63 25.34 -18.03 27.73
CA ASP A 63 25.52 -17.65 29.13
C ASP A 63 25.05 -16.21 29.37
N PHE A 64 24.12 -16.01 30.30
CA PHE A 64 23.68 -14.68 30.72
C PHE A 64 23.62 -14.61 32.24
N VAL A 65 24.40 -13.71 32.82
CA VAL A 65 24.57 -13.60 34.27
C VAL A 65 24.11 -12.24 34.75
N ILE A 66 23.15 -12.25 35.67
CA ILE A 66 22.84 -11.10 36.53
C ILE A 66 23.50 -11.39 37.89
N PRO A 67 24.48 -10.58 38.35
CA PRO A 67 25.15 -10.81 39.63
C PRO A 67 24.16 -10.86 40.80
N GLU A 68 24.44 -11.68 41.82
CA GLU A 68 23.61 -11.75 43.03
C GLU A 68 23.49 -10.39 43.75
N SER A 69 24.57 -9.60 43.67
CA SER A 69 24.69 -8.22 44.15
C SER A 69 23.84 -7.21 43.39
N ASN A 70 23.27 -7.56 42.23
CA ASN A 70 22.33 -6.68 41.55
C ASN A 70 21.01 -6.62 42.35
N GLU A 71 20.69 -5.44 42.88
CA GLU A 71 19.51 -5.21 43.72
C GLU A 71 18.23 -4.93 42.91
N TYR A 72 18.33 -4.83 41.58
CA TYR A 72 17.26 -4.35 40.72
C TYR A 72 16.64 -5.41 39.82
N LEU A 73 17.44 -6.37 39.34
CA LEU A 73 17.03 -7.34 38.34
C LEU A 73 17.27 -8.79 38.82
N ALA A 74 16.48 -9.70 38.27
CA ALA A 74 16.63 -11.14 38.40
C ALA A 74 16.43 -11.80 37.03
N ILE A 75 16.99 -12.99 36.82
CA ILE A 75 16.75 -13.80 35.63
C ILE A 75 16.24 -15.18 36.05
N GLN A 76 15.19 -15.66 35.39
CA GLN A 76 14.64 -17.00 35.61
C GLN A 76 14.21 -17.57 34.25
N ASN A 77 14.71 -18.75 33.89
CA ASN A 77 14.39 -19.43 32.62
C ASN A 77 14.59 -18.55 31.37
N GLY A 78 15.64 -17.71 31.36
CA GLY A 78 15.91 -16.78 30.27
C GLY A 78 15.05 -15.50 30.28
N LEU A 79 14.09 -15.36 31.20
CA LEU A 79 13.26 -14.17 31.37
C LEU A 79 13.87 -13.22 32.41
N ILE A 80 13.98 -11.94 32.06
CA ILE A 80 14.57 -10.89 32.91
C ILE A 80 13.45 -10.13 33.62
N TYR A 81 13.47 -10.17 34.96
CA TYR A 81 12.49 -9.56 35.84
C TYR A 81 13.09 -8.43 36.68
N THR A 82 12.22 -7.61 37.27
CA THR A 82 12.57 -6.85 38.48
C THR A 82 12.96 -7.81 39.61
N LYS A 83 13.79 -7.37 40.56
CA LYS A 83 14.30 -8.21 41.65
C LYS A 83 13.20 -8.85 42.50
N ASP A 84 12.06 -8.19 42.63
CA ASP A 84 10.86 -8.69 43.32
C ASP A 84 10.03 -9.68 42.49
N GLY A 85 10.40 -9.94 41.23
CA GLY A 85 9.72 -10.83 40.30
C GLY A 85 8.41 -10.28 39.72
N LYS A 86 8.01 -9.06 40.09
CA LYS A 86 6.69 -8.50 39.76
C LYS A 86 6.55 -8.04 38.31
N THR A 87 7.64 -7.61 37.67
CA THR A 87 7.61 -7.08 36.31
C THR A 87 8.55 -7.87 35.41
N LEU A 88 8.05 -8.35 34.28
CA LEU A 88 8.86 -8.92 33.20
C LEU A 88 9.32 -7.80 32.25
N LEU A 89 10.63 -7.64 32.07
CA LEU A 89 11.22 -6.59 31.23
C LEU A 89 11.58 -7.08 29.83
N ALA A 90 12.24 -8.25 29.74
CA ALA A 90 12.82 -8.74 28.50
C ALA A 90 13.05 -10.26 28.56
N ILE A 91 13.38 -10.85 27.40
CA ILE A 91 13.80 -12.24 27.25
C ILE A 91 15.20 -12.34 26.63
N VAL A 92 15.91 -13.39 27.03
CA VAL A 92 17.12 -13.89 26.38
C VAL A 92 16.78 -15.22 25.71
N ASP A 93 16.29 -15.15 24.47
CA ASP A 93 15.70 -16.27 23.73
C ASP A 93 16.59 -17.51 23.67
N SER A 94 17.89 -17.31 23.48
CA SER A 94 18.85 -18.39 23.31
C SER A 94 19.15 -19.17 24.60
N ILE A 95 18.62 -18.70 25.73
CA ILE A 95 18.70 -19.31 27.06
C ILE A 95 17.32 -19.77 27.54
N ALA A 96 16.26 -19.10 27.08
CA ALA A 96 14.90 -19.54 27.31
C ALA A 96 14.66 -20.92 26.67
N GLY A 97 13.89 -21.77 27.35
CA GLY A 97 13.37 -22.98 26.73
C GLY A 97 12.32 -22.65 25.68
N ALA A 98 11.94 -23.63 24.85
CA ALA A 98 10.82 -23.47 23.92
C ALA A 98 9.49 -23.23 24.65
N GLU A 99 9.32 -23.82 25.83
CA GLU A 99 8.14 -23.70 26.69
C GLU A 99 8.54 -23.03 28.01
N VAL A 100 7.90 -21.91 28.34
CA VAL A 100 8.25 -21.13 29.54
C VAL A 100 6.99 -20.72 30.31
N SER A 101 7.06 -20.72 31.64
CA SER A 101 6.03 -20.16 32.50
C SER A 101 6.54 -18.90 33.19
N LEU A 102 5.68 -17.88 33.32
CA LEU A 102 5.99 -16.71 34.13
C LEU A 102 6.15 -17.10 35.61
N ALA A 103 7.04 -16.41 36.33
CA ALA A 103 7.13 -16.55 37.78
C ALA A 103 5.78 -16.24 38.45
N ASP A 104 5.39 -16.97 39.50
CA ASP A 104 4.07 -16.85 40.14
C ASP A 104 3.76 -15.42 40.66
N THR A 105 4.78 -14.62 40.93
CA THR A 105 4.67 -13.25 41.43
C THR A 105 4.54 -12.18 40.35
N THR A 106 4.66 -12.52 39.07
CA THR A 106 4.63 -11.53 37.98
C THR A 106 3.25 -10.88 37.85
N GLU A 107 3.18 -9.58 38.11
CA GLU A 107 1.99 -8.74 38.02
C GLU A 107 1.91 -7.98 36.68
N THR A 108 3.07 -7.74 36.03
CA THR A 108 3.18 -6.94 34.80
C THR A 108 4.12 -7.57 33.78
N VAL A 109 3.70 -7.61 32.51
CA VAL A 109 4.58 -7.81 31.34
C VAL A 109 4.76 -6.47 30.65
N LEU A 110 5.98 -5.96 30.52
CA LEU A 110 6.22 -4.67 29.87
C LEU A 110 5.93 -4.70 28.38
N ALA A 111 5.73 -3.51 27.81
CA ALA A 111 5.53 -3.34 26.38
C ALA A 111 6.71 -3.95 25.60
N ASN A 112 6.39 -4.76 24.59
CA ASN A 112 7.36 -5.46 23.75
C ASN A 112 8.36 -6.38 24.50
N ALA A 113 8.08 -6.79 25.74
CA ALA A 113 9.01 -7.60 26.55
C ALA A 113 9.42 -8.93 25.88
N LEU A 114 8.52 -9.52 25.08
CA LEU A 114 8.72 -10.77 24.34
C LEU A 114 8.65 -10.55 22.81
N TYR A 115 8.88 -9.32 22.36
CA TYR A 115 8.86 -8.98 20.95
C TYR A 115 9.93 -9.75 20.18
N GLY A 116 9.51 -10.39 19.09
CA GLY A 116 10.40 -11.17 18.23
C GLY A 116 10.97 -12.43 18.90
N SER A 117 10.35 -12.89 19.99
CA SER A 117 10.81 -14.08 20.71
C SER A 117 10.65 -15.36 19.89
N THR A 118 11.45 -16.36 20.27
CA THR A 118 11.49 -17.69 19.66
C THR A 118 10.82 -18.77 20.51
N LEU A 119 10.11 -18.37 21.57
CA LEU A 119 9.28 -19.25 22.38
C LEU A 119 8.24 -19.95 21.50
N GLU A 120 7.95 -21.21 21.79
CA GLU A 120 6.85 -21.97 21.18
C GLU A 120 5.59 -21.89 22.06
N SER A 121 5.72 -21.89 23.38
CA SER A 121 4.61 -21.70 24.31
C SER A 121 4.96 -20.83 25.52
N LEU A 122 3.95 -20.13 26.04
CA LEU A 122 4.07 -19.32 27.25
C LEU A 122 2.87 -19.49 28.19
N SER A 123 3.12 -19.81 29.45
CA SER A 123 2.10 -19.86 30.51
C SER A 123 2.10 -18.60 31.38
N LEU A 124 0.95 -17.94 31.48
CA LEU A 124 0.70 -16.74 32.29
C LEU A 124 0.09 -17.13 33.65
N ASN A 125 0.62 -16.52 34.73
CA ASN A 125 0.26 -16.84 36.10
C ASN A 125 -1.11 -16.23 36.54
N GLU A 126 -1.49 -16.47 37.80
CA GLU A 126 -2.70 -15.90 38.41
C GLU A 126 -2.61 -14.42 38.84
N ALA A 127 -1.40 -13.94 39.15
CA ALA A 127 -1.13 -12.59 39.67
C ALA A 127 -1.08 -11.51 38.56
N LEU A 128 -0.93 -11.90 37.30
CA LEU A 128 -0.74 -11.01 36.17
C LEU A 128 -1.96 -10.11 35.97
N THR A 129 -1.73 -8.80 36.04
CA THR A 129 -2.77 -7.78 35.90
C THR A 129 -2.60 -6.89 34.68
N THR A 130 -1.37 -6.76 34.17
CA THR A 130 -1.03 -5.83 33.10
C THR A 130 -0.15 -6.49 32.05
N ILE A 131 -0.52 -6.32 30.78
CA ILE A 131 0.27 -6.71 29.61
C ILE A 131 0.45 -5.46 28.77
N GLY A 132 1.70 -5.05 28.57
CA GLY A 132 2.05 -3.89 27.79
C GLY A 132 1.82 -4.09 26.30
N SER A 133 1.68 -2.97 25.58
CA SER A 133 1.49 -2.95 24.13
C SER A 133 2.55 -3.76 23.39
N GLY A 134 2.14 -4.58 22.42
CA GLY A 134 3.05 -5.35 21.58
C GLY A 134 3.93 -6.36 22.32
N ALA A 135 3.61 -6.72 23.57
CA ALA A 135 4.40 -7.65 24.38
C ALA A 135 4.79 -8.93 23.62
N PHE A 136 3.93 -9.42 22.73
CA PHE A 136 4.12 -10.64 21.93
C PHE A 136 4.34 -10.39 20.43
N GLY A 137 4.52 -9.14 20.01
CA GLY A 137 4.62 -8.78 18.59
C GLY A 137 5.77 -9.50 17.90
N ALA A 138 5.54 -10.02 16.69
CA ALA A 138 6.54 -10.72 15.89
C ALA A 138 7.19 -11.95 16.55
N ALA A 139 6.60 -12.53 17.61
CA ALA A 139 7.06 -13.78 18.23
C ALA A 139 6.81 -14.99 17.31
N GLY A 140 7.57 -15.10 16.21
CA GLY A 140 7.27 -15.94 15.05
C GLY A 140 7.39 -17.45 15.26
N LYS A 141 7.71 -17.91 16.47
CA LYS A 141 7.65 -19.33 16.87
C LYS A 141 6.53 -19.64 17.85
N LEU A 142 5.89 -18.62 18.42
CA LEU A 142 4.89 -18.77 19.46
C LEU A 142 3.63 -19.35 18.84
N VAL A 143 3.26 -20.56 19.26
CA VAL A 143 2.07 -21.27 18.78
C VAL A 143 0.95 -21.27 19.82
N SER A 144 1.25 -21.03 21.10
CA SER A 144 0.23 -21.00 22.16
C SER A 144 0.58 -20.07 23.32
N ILE A 145 -0.45 -19.44 23.89
CA ILE A 145 -0.39 -18.68 25.14
C ILE A 145 -1.47 -19.24 26.07
N ASP A 146 -1.05 -19.77 27.22
CA ASP A 146 -1.96 -20.34 28.22
C ASP A 146 -2.09 -19.42 29.42
N VAL A 147 -3.31 -19.17 29.88
CA VAL A 147 -3.56 -18.35 31.07
C VAL A 147 -4.14 -19.21 32.18
N SER A 148 -3.58 -19.10 33.38
CA SER A 148 -4.15 -19.71 34.59
C SER A 148 -5.64 -19.37 34.73
N GLU A 149 -6.47 -20.37 35.00
CA GLU A 149 -7.92 -20.20 35.19
C GLU A 149 -8.26 -19.21 36.31
N GLN A 150 -7.37 -19.11 37.31
CA GLN A 150 -7.49 -18.21 38.47
C GLN A 150 -7.14 -16.76 38.14
N ASN A 151 -6.54 -16.48 36.97
CA ASN A 151 -6.24 -15.12 36.56
C ASN A 151 -7.53 -14.29 36.44
N LYS A 152 -7.55 -13.11 37.06
CA LYS A 152 -8.74 -12.25 37.15
C LYS A 152 -8.89 -11.26 35.99
N LYS A 153 -7.87 -11.10 35.15
CA LYS A 153 -7.79 -10.05 34.10
C LYS A 153 -7.71 -10.61 32.69
N PHE A 154 -7.15 -11.79 32.52
CA PHE A 154 -6.91 -12.42 31.23
C PHE A 154 -7.49 -13.84 31.18
N SER A 155 -7.65 -14.36 29.97
CA SER A 155 -7.98 -15.76 29.71
C SER A 155 -7.40 -16.17 28.37
N SER A 156 -7.17 -17.47 28.16
CA SER A 156 -6.85 -18.01 26.85
C SER A 156 -7.98 -18.90 26.33
N GLU A 157 -8.02 -19.08 25.01
CA GLU A 157 -8.84 -20.05 24.30
C GLU A 157 -8.14 -20.41 22.99
N ASP A 158 -8.02 -21.70 22.68
CA ASP A 158 -7.34 -22.20 21.47
C ASP A 158 -5.91 -21.64 21.26
N GLY A 159 -5.20 -21.37 22.36
CA GLY A 159 -3.85 -20.79 22.35
C GLY A 159 -3.81 -19.27 22.13
N LEU A 160 -4.95 -18.60 21.90
CA LEU A 160 -5.06 -17.15 21.77
C LEU A 160 -5.25 -16.50 23.14
N LEU A 161 -4.74 -15.27 23.29
CA LEU A 161 -4.84 -14.50 24.52
C LEU A 161 -5.94 -13.44 24.44
N TYR A 162 -6.82 -13.44 25.44
CA TYR A 162 -7.92 -12.49 25.59
C TYR A 162 -7.89 -11.79 26.95
N ASN A 163 -8.65 -10.70 27.08
CA ASN A 163 -9.08 -10.24 28.40
C ASN A 163 -10.05 -11.27 29.05
N LYS A 164 -10.32 -11.15 30.36
CA LYS A 164 -11.11 -12.14 31.11
C LYS A 164 -12.52 -12.33 30.56
N SER A 165 -13.14 -11.26 30.06
CA SER A 165 -14.47 -11.26 29.45
C SER A 165 -14.49 -11.68 27.99
N LYS A 166 -13.33 -11.92 27.37
CA LYS A 166 -13.17 -12.23 25.93
C LYS A 166 -13.74 -11.16 25.00
N THR A 167 -13.81 -9.92 25.46
CA THR A 167 -14.24 -8.75 24.66
C THR A 167 -13.07 -8.06 23.96
N ALA A 168 -11.82 -8.42 24.26
CA ALA A 168 -10.65 -7.95 23.54
C ALA A 168 -9.72 -9.12 23.24
N LEU A 169 -9.36 -9.27 21.96
CA LEU A 169 -8.27 -10.16 21.54
C LEU A 169 -6.96 -9.40 21.74
N ILE A 170 -6.10 -9.91 22.62
CA ILE A 170 -4.85 -9.26 23.02
C ILE A 170 -3.69 -9.77 22.18
N ALA A 171 -3.62 -11.07 21.91
CA ALA A 171 -2.58 -11.64 21.07
C ALA A 171 -3.03 -12.92 20.36
N TYR A 172 -2.69 -12.99 19.08
CA TYR A 172 -2.69 -14.15 18.22
C TYR A 172 -1.26 -14.70 18.12
N PRO A 173 -1.02 -16.00 18.35
CA PRO A 173 0.32 -16.58 18.27
C PRO A 173 0.90 -16.49 16.85
N ALA A 174 1.94 -15.67 16.65
CA ALA A 174 2.50 -15.39 15.34
C ALA A 174 3.17 -16.60 14.65
N GLY A 175 3.54 -17.63 15.44
CA GLY A 175 4.04 -18.92 14.95
C GLY A 175 2.95 -19.90 14.51
N SER A 176 1.67 -19.56 14.67
CA SER A 176 0.56 -20.37 14.14
C SER A 176 0.71 -20.58 12.63
N THR A 177 0.50 -21.81 12.18
CA THR A 177 0.56 -22.21 10.76
C THR A 177 -0.80 -22.07 10.06
N ALA A 178 -1.83 -21.57 10.74
CA ALA A 178 -3.14 -21.38 10.15
C ALA A 178 -3.10 -20.28 9.07
N GLU A 179 -3.58 -20.60 7.87
CA GLU A 179 -3.65 -19.63 6.76
C GLU A 179 -4.86 -18.70 6.87
N SER A 180 -5.86 -19.04 7.70
CA SER A 180 -7.00 -18.19 7.97
C SER A 180 -7.42 -18.25 9.43
N HIS A 181 -8.02 -17.16 9.91
CA HIS A 181 -8.57 -17.08 11.27
C HIS A 181 -9.88 -16.31 11.30
N ILE A 182 -10.85 -16.83 12.06
CA ILE A 182 -12.11 -16.15 12.32
C ILE A 182 -12.08 -15.72 13.78
N VAL A 183 -12.12 -14.41 14.02
CA VAL A 183 -12.17 -13.88 15.38
C VAL A 183 -13.52 -14.21 16.00
N LYS A 184 -13.49 -14.65 17.26
CA LYS A 184 -14.65 -15.08 18.01
C LYS A 184 -15.69 -13.96 18.19
N ASP A 185 -16.97 -14.31 18.01
CA ASP A 185 -18.10 -13.43 18.32
C ASP A 185 -18.07 -12.93 19.78
N GLY A 186 -18.42 -11.66 19.98
CA GLY A 186 -18.36 -11.00 21.28
C GLY A 186 -17.04 -10.27 21.54
N VAL A 187 -16.01 -10.49 20.71
CA VAL A 187 -14.83 -9.62 20.67
C VAL A 187 -15.25 -8.25 20.13
N ILE A 188 -14.93 -7.21 20.88
CA ILE A 188 -15.24 -5.80 20.59
C ILE A 188 -13.99 -5.09 20.05
N MET A 189 -12.81 -5.48 20.53
CA MET A 189 -11.54 -4.81 20.23
C MET A 189 -10.49 -5.81 19.75
N ILE A 190 -9.82 -5.47 18.66
CA ILE A 190 -8.55 -6.09 18.26
C ILE A 190 -7.42 -5.26 18.84
N GLY A 191 -6.70 -5.81 19.83
CA GLY A 191 -5.71 -5.10 20.61
C GLY A 191 -4.42 -4.75 19.84
N ASN A 192 -3.57 -3.94 20.48
CA ASN A 192 -2.32 -3.49 19.90
C ASN A 192 -1.42 -4.65 19.48
N SER A 193 -1.03 -4.68 18.21
CA SER A 193 -0.23 -5.76 17.63
C SER A 193 -0.78 -7.17 17.88
N ALA A 194 -2.10 -7.33 18.02
CA ALA A 194 -2.71 -8.63 18.32
C ALA A 194 -2.32 -9.70 17.29
N PHE A 195 -2.31 -9.37 16.00
CA PHE A 195 -1.84 -10.23 14.89
C PHE A 195 -0.43 -9.86 14.40
N GLY A 196 0.33 -9.13 15.20
CA GLY A 196 1.63 -8.60 14.81
C GLY A 196 2.63 -9.71 14.42
N GLY A 197 3.06 -9.72 13.17
CA GLY A 197 4.04 -10.67 12.64
C GLY A 197 3.49 -12.08 12.37
N ALA A 198 2.17 -12.25 12.28
CA ALA A 198 1.55 -13.54 11.92
C ALA A 198 1.97 -13.97 10.51
N ALA A 199 3.03 -14.80 10.43
CA ALA A 199 3.80 -14.99 9.20
C ALA A 199 3.12 -15.87 8.14
N HIS A 200 2.16 -16.70 8.57
CA HIS A 200 1.45 -17.65 7.70
C HIS A 200 0.00 -17.26 7.41
N LEU A 201 -0.51 -16.24 8.09
CA LEU A 201 -1.91 -15.85 8.05
C LEU A 201 -2.20 -15.07 6.78
N LYS A 202 -3.13 -15.55 5.95
CA LYS A 202 -3.53 -14.96 4.67
C LYS A 202 -4.88 -14.26 4.72
N SER A 203 -5.80 -14.73 5.57
CA SER A 203 -7.15 -14.17 5.71
C SER A 203 -7.58 -14.06 7.17
N VAL A 204 -8.19 -12.94 7.55
CA VAL A 204 -8.82 -12.74 8.87
C VAL A 204 -10.25 -12.25 8.73
N VAL A 205 -11.18 -12.85 9.47
CA VAL A 205 -12.57 -12.39 9.56
C VAL A 205 -12.83 -11.83 10.95
N LEU A 206 -13.18 -10.55 11.00
CA LEU A 206 -13.61 -9.83 12.19
C LEU A 206 -15.15 -9.84 12.29
N PRO A 207 -15.72 -10.30 13.41
CA PRO A 207 -17.17 -10.44 13.56
C PRO A 207 -17.87 -9.09 13.71
N ALA A 208 -19.20 -9.11 13.61
CA ALA A 208 -20.02 -7.90 13.70
C ALA A 208 -19.91 -7.16 15.05
N SER A 209 -19.45 -7.85 16.10
CA SER A 209 -19.22 -7.25 17.42
C SER A 209 -17.97 -6.36 17.49
N VAL A 210 -17.03 -6.49 16.56
CA VAL A 210 -15.80 -5.68 16.57
C VAL A 210 -16.14 -4.24 16.18
N SER A 211 -15.75 -3.30 17.03
CA SER A 211 -15.96 -1.87 16.84
C SER A 211 -14.66 -1.06 16.76
N SER A 212 -13.52 -1.64 17.14
CA SER A 212 -12.23 -0.95 17.09
C SER A 212 -11.05 -1.87 16.74
N ILE A 213 -10.15 -1.37 15.90
CA ILE A 213 -8.88 -2.02 15.53
C ILE A 213 -7.74 -1.13 16.02
N SER A 214 -6.97 -1.60 16.99
CA SER A 214 -5.97 -0.79 17.67
C SER A 214 -4.62 -0.73 16.94
N GLN A 215 -3.68 0.04 17.51
CA GLN A 215 -2.42 0.39 16.87
C GLN A 215 -1.64 -0.86 16.46
N ASP A 216 -1.09 -0.85 15.25
CA ASP A 216 -0.24 -1.94 14.76
C ASP A 216 -0.90 -3.33 14.77
N ALA A 217 -2.24 -3.44 14.86
CA ALA A 217 -2.96 -4.69 15.09
C ALA A 217 -2.54 -5.86 14.18
N PHE A 218 -2.32 -5.62 12.89
CA PHE A 218 -1.87 -6.61 11.90
C PHE A 218 -0.45 -6.35 11.38
N LYS A 219 0.34 -5.54 12.11
CA LYS A 219 1.65 -5.10 11.65
C LYS A 219 2.57 -6.27 11.32
N GLY A 220 3.16 -6.27 10.13
CA GLY A 220 4.14 -7.28 9.70
C GLY A 220 3.56 -8.67 9.44
N ALA A 221 2.23 -8.83 9.41
CA ALA A 221 1.58 -10.04 8.91
C ALA A 221 1.72 -10.11 7.37
N ALA A 222 2.94 -10.37 6.90
CA ALA A 222 3.35 -10.13 5.51
C ALA A 222 2.62 -10.98 4.45
N GLN A 223 1.96 -12.08 4.85
CA GLN A 223 1.16 -12.92 3.96
C GLN A 223 -0.34 -12.58 4.00
N LEU A 224 -0.76 -11.64 4.87
CA LEU A 224 -2.17 -11.27 5.04
C LEU A 224 -2.62 -10.44 3.85
N ILE A 225 -3.53 -11.01 3.05
CA ILE A 225 -4.04 -10.42 1.80
C ILE A 225 -5.55 -10.19 1.83
N ASP A 226 -6.25 -10.65 2.87
CA ASP A 226 -7.69 -10.50 3.04
C ASP A 226 -8.03 -10.22 4.51
N VAL A 227 -8.65 -9.08 4.79
CA VAL A 227 -9.22 -8.78 6.11
C VAL A 227 -10.67 -8.40 5.93
N GLN A 228 -11.56 -9.14 6.56
CA GLN A 228 -13.01 -8.93 6.43
C GLN A 228 -13.58 -8.40 7.71
N VAL A 229 -14.32 -7.31 7.62
CA VAL A 229 -14.82 -6.60 8.78
C VAL A 229 -16.34 -6.51 8.71
N ASN A 230 -17.00 -7.39 9.47
CA ASN A 230 -18.46 -7.48 9.48
C ASN A 230 -19.12 -6.50 10.46
N GLY A 231 -18.33 -5.77 11.24
CA GLY A 231 -18.79 -4.80 12.24
C GLY A 231 -18.70 -3.36 11.77
N ALA A 232 -19.50 -2.48 12.41
CA ALA A 232 -19.38 -1.05 12.23
C ALA A 232 -18.17 -0.54 13.04
N ILE A 233 -17.08 -0.24 12.34
CA ILE A 233 -15.84 0.21 12.98
C ILE A 233 -15.91 1.70 13.31
N SER A 234 -15.73 2.00 14.59
CA SER A 234 -15.70 3.35 15.14
C SER A 234 -14.30 3.96 15.13
N SER A 235 -13.25 3.13 15.21
CA SER A 235 -11.86 3.59 15.13
C SER A 235 -10.92 2.53 14.54
N VAL A 236 -9.98 2.99 13.73
CA VAL A 236 -8.81 2.22 13.30
C VAL A 236 -7.59 3.08 13.62
N ASP A 237 -6.70 2.55 14.45
CA ASP A 237 -5.54 3.30 14.93
C ASP A 237 -4.34 3.16 13.99
N GLN A 238 -3.35 4.03 14.20
CA GLN A 238 -2.17 4.14 13.35
C GLN A 238 -1.47 2.78 13.12
N GLY A 239 -1.07 2.54 11.88
CA GLY A 239 -0.26 1.38 11.50
C GLY A 239 -0.97 0.03 11.58
N ALA A 240 -2.30 0.02 11.76
CA ALA A 240 -3.08 -1.21 11.93
C ALA A 240 -2.80 -2.28 10.86
N PHE A 241 -2.50 -1.89 9.61
CA PHE A 241 -2.20 -2.80 8.50
C PHE A 241 -0.77 -2.62 7.94
N ASP A 242 0.16 -2.01 8.68
CA ASP A 242 1.52 -1.75 8.18
C ASP A 242 2.31 -3.04 7.93
N GLY A 243 2.93 -3.17 6.76
CA GLY A 243 3.73 -4.38 6.44
C GLY A 243 2.90 -5.65 6.31
N THR A 244 1.60 -5.52 6.04
CA THR A 244 0.75 -6.61 5.54
C THR A 244 1.04 -6.92 4.07
N GLY A 245 0.39 -7.93 3.49
CA GLY A 245 0.62 -8.33 2.10
C GLY A 245 0.32 -7.21 1.10
N ALA A 246 1.16 -7.08 0.07
CA ALA A 246 1.06 -5.99 -0.93
C ALA A 246 -0.28 -5.98 -1.70
N THR A 247 -1.02 -7.08 -1.70
CA THR A 247 -2.33 -7.22 -2.35
C THR A 247 -3.50 -7.19 -1.35
N LEU A 248 -3.26 -6.77 -0.10
CA LEU A 248 -4.28 -6.75 0.95
C LEU A 248 -5.56 -6.04 0.50
N VAL A 249 -6.67 -6.78 0.58
CA VAL A 249 -8.03 -6.26 0.46
C VAL A 249 -8.66 -6.25 1.84
N VAL A 250 -9.10 -5.08 2.29
CA VAL A 250 -9.97 -4.93 3.46
C VAL A 250 -11.40 -4.80 2.98
N THR A 251 -12.27 -5.70 3.42
CA THR A 251 -13.71 -5.62 3.16
C THR A 251 -14.46 -5.13 4.39
N GLY A 252 -15.45 -4.26 4.21
CA GLY A 252 -16.22 -3.75 5.34
C GLY A 252 -17.39 -2.86 4.94
N LEU A 253 -18.13 -2.37 5.93
CA LEU A 253 -19.26 -1.45 5.71
C LEU A 253 -18.78 -0.10 5.16
N SER A 254 -19.50 0.46 4.19
CA SER A 254 -19.25 1.81 3.67
C SER A 254 -19.58 2.90 4.70
N GLU A 255 -18.96 4.06 4.57
CA GLU A 255 -19.20 5.30 5.32
C GLU A 255 -18.82 5.24 6.82
N GLY A 256 -17.62 4.74 7.12
CA GLY A 256 -17.11 4.64 8.49
C GLY A 256 -15.61 4.85 8.64
N ALA A 257 -15.11 4.76 9.89
CA ALA A 257 -13.69 4.97 10.20
C ALA A 257 -12.77 3.99 9.45
N LEU A 258 -13.26 2.81 9.10
CA LEU A 258 -12.51 1.81 8.34
C LEU A 258 -12.28 2.23 6.88
N GLU A 259 -13.32 2.67 6.17
CA GLU A 259 -13.20 3.12 4.78
C GLU A 259 -12.26 4.33 4.67
N LEU A 260 -12.43 5.32 5.56
CA LEU A 260 -11.56 6.49 5.65
C LEU A 260 -10.12 6.06 5.93
N PHE A 261 -9.90 5.21 6.93
CA PHE A 261 -8.56 4.72 7.25
C PHE A 261 -7.91 4.01 6.06
N CYS A 262 -8.63 3.09 5.42
CA CYS A 262 -8.09 2.35 4.28
C CYS A 262 -7.76 3.29 3.12
N THR A 263 -8.62 4.27 2.86
CA THR A 263 -8.40 5.30 1.83
C THR A 263 -7.15 6.15 2.15
N ASP A 264 -7.03 6.64 3.38
CA ASP A 264 -5.91 7.49 3.82
C ASP A 264 -4.57 6.75 3.89
N ASN A 265 -4.62 5.42 3.99
CA ASN A 265 -3.44 4.56 4.11
C ASN A 265 -3.14 3.71 2.88
N ASP A 266 -3.83 3.97 1.77
CA ASP A 266 -3.71 3.25 0.49
C ASP A 266 -3.87 1.73 0.64
N VAL A 267 -4.71 1.32 1.59
CA VAL A 267 -5.14 -0.07 1.74
C VAL A 267 -6.38 -0.27 0.88
N ARG A 268 -6.40 -1.30 0.02
CA ARG A 268 -7.54 -1.54 -0.87
C ARG A 268 -8.79 -1.85 -0.04
N PHE A 269 -9.80 -1.00 -0.13
CA PHE A 269 -11.08 -1.19 0.53
C PHE A 269 -12.15 -1.67 -0.46
N MET A 270 -13.01 -2.60 -0.03
CA MET A 270 -14.18 -3.03 -0.77
C MET A 270 -15.41 -3.05 0.13
N CYS A 271 -16.42 -2.26 -0.24
CA CYS A 271 -17.67 -2.18 0.51
C CYS A 271 -18.45 -3.49 0.42
N ILE A 272 -18.99 -3.95 1.56
CA ILE A 272 -19.93 -5.08 1.61
C ILE A 272 -21.32 -4.59 1.96
N THR A 273 -22.34 -5.34 1.56
CA THR A 273 -23.68 -5.16 2.14
C THR A 273 -23.67 -5.73 3.56
N PRO A 274 -24.22 -5.02 4.56
CA PRO A 274 -24.24 -5.49 5.94
C PRO A 274 -24.77 -6.92 6.06
N ALA A 275 -24.14 -7.76 6.89
CA ALA A 275 -24.59 -9.12 7.14
C ALA A 275 -26.06 -9.17 7.63
N THR A 276 -26.50 -8.13 8.34
CA THR A 276 -27.88 -7.95 8.79
C THR A 276 -28.89 -7.78 7.65
N CYS A 277 -28.44 -7.53 6.42
CA CYS A 277 -29.30 -7.49 5.25
C CYS A 277 -29.66 -8.87 4.72
N PHE A 278 -28.93 -9.92 5.08
CA PHE A 278 -29.13 -11.25 4.52
C PHE A 278 -29.91 -12.14 5.49
N THR A 279 -30.90 -12.85 4.95
CA THR A 279 -31.40 -14.08 5.56
C THR A 279 -30.52 -15.22 5.08
N TYR A 280 -30.18 -16.14 5.98
CA TYR A 280 -29.35 -17.29 5.64
C TYR A 280 -29.67 -18.49 6.54
N THR A 281 -29.27 -19.66 6.07
CA THR A 281 -29.24 -20.91 6.85
C THR A 281 -27.81 -21.42 6.94
N VAL A 282 -27.53 -22.24 7.96
CA VAL A 282 -26.23 -22.89 8.12
C VAL A 282 -26.40 -24.37 7.88
N GLU A 283 -25.70 -24.89 6.87
CA GLU A 283 -25.68 -26.31 6.53
C GLU A 283 -24.22 -26.78 6.47
N ALA A 284 -23.90 -27.90 7.12
CA ALA A 284 -22.54 -28.46 7.17
C ALA A 284 -21.43 -27.46 7.55
N GLY A 285 -21.75 -26.45 8.38
CA GLY A 285 -20.80 -25.43 8.83
C GLY A 285 -20.56 -24.28 7.85
N THR A 286 -21.35 -24.17 6.78
CA THR A 286 -21.29 -23.05 5.83
C THR A 286 -22.63 -22.33 5.72
N ALA A 287 -22.60 -21.05 5.36
CA ALA A 287 -23.80 -20.24 5.18
C ALA A 287 -24.34 -20.37 3.75
N ILE A 288 -25.67 -20.48 3.66
CA ILE A 288 -26.46 -20.44 2.42
C ILE A 288 -27.37 -19.24 2.50
N ILE A 289 -27.22 -18.28 1.58
CA ILE A 289 -28.06 -17.09 1.51
C ILE A 289 -29.46 -17.48 1.08
N THR A 290 -30.48 -17.19 1.89
CA THR A 290 -31.89 -17.48 1.57
C THR A 290 -32.67 -16.24 1.16
N GLY A 291 -32.02 -15.08 1.09
CA GLY A 291 -32.59 -13.84 0.58
C GLY A 291 -32.22 -12.60 1.38
N LEU A 292 -32.96 -11.50 1.18
CA LEU A 292 -32.76 -10.23 1.87
C LEU A 292 -33.81 -9.98 2.95
N GLN A 293 -33.39 -9.37 4.05
CA GLN A 293 -34.29 -8.92 5.12
C GLN A 293 -35.26 -7.83 4.60
N PRO A 294 -36.58 -7.96 4.83
CA PRO A 294 -37.55 -6.94 4.46
C PRO A 294 -37.30 -5.60 5.18
N HIS A 295 -37.54 -4.48 4.49
CA HIS A 295 -37.59 -3.10 5.01
C HIS A 295 -36.27 -2.41 5.41
N THR A 296 -35.26 -3.13 5.93
CA THR A 296 -33.96 -2.52 6.26
C THR A 296 -33.06 -2.39 5.03
N CYS A 297 -33.09 -3.37 4.13
CA CYS A 297 -32.17 -3.43 2.99
C CYS A 297 -32.87 -3.40 1.62
N THR A 298 -34.18 -3.15 1.61
CA THR A 298 -35.03 -3.05 0.40
C THR A 298 -34.85 -1.75 -0.39
N HIS A 299 -33.82 -0.95 -0.07
CA HIS A 299 -33.43 0.26 -0.80
C HIS A 299 -32.12 0.08 -1.57
N HIS A 300 -31.39 -1.04 -1.37
CA HIS A 300 -30.14 -1.28 -2.08
C HIS A 300 -30.41 -1.68 -3.53
N VAL A 301 -29.97 -0.82 -4.43
CA VAL A 301 -29.94 -1.02 -5.88
C VAL A 301 -28.79 -1.99 -6.24
N ASP A 302 -27.71 -1.95 -5.46
CA ASP A 302 -26.49 -2.77 -5.61
C ASP A 302 -26.23 -3.58 -4.33
N VAL A 303 -26.16 -4.91 -4.46
CA VAL A 303 -25.96 -5.83 -3.32
C VAL A 303 -24.60 -6.52 -3.44
N VAL A 304 -23.79 -6.50 -2.38
CA VAL A 304 -22.51 -7.20 -2.29
C VAL A 304 -22.62 -8.27 -1.21
N VAL A 305 -22.68 -9.53 -1.64
CA VAL A 305 -22.76 -10.67 -0.71
C VAL A 305 -21.40 -10.86 -0.02
N PRO A 306 -21.33 -10.87 1.32
CA PRO A 306 -20.06 -11.06 2.02
C PRO A 306 -19.58 -12.52 1.89
N MET A 307 -18.26 -12.74 1.94
CA MET A 307 -17.68 -14.08 1.91
C MET A 307 -17.98 -14.89 3.18
N TYR A 308 -18.28 -14.23 4.30
CA TYR A 308 -18.64 -14.84 5.58
C TYR A 308 -19.80 -14.08 6.24
N ILE A 309 -20.70 -14.81 6.91
CA ILE A 309 -21.77 -14.23 7.74
C ILE A 309 -21.72 -14.91 9.11
N ASN A 310 -21.54 -14.12 10.18
CA ASN A 310 -21.48 -14.59 11.57
C ASN A 310 -20.54 -15.80 11.75
N GLY A 311 -19.33 -15.71 11.17
CA GLY A 311 -18.30 -16.77 11.24
C GLY A 311 -18.50 -17.94 10.28
N TYR A 312 -19.61 -18.01 9.53
CA TYR A 312 -19.84 -19.07 8.54
C TYR A 312 -19.46 -18.60 7.14
N ARG A 313 -18.61 -19.37 6.44
CA ARG A 313 -18.25 -19.11 5.03
C ARG A 313 -19.50 -19.20 4.16
N VAL A 314 -19.80 -18.16 3.40
CA VAL A 314 -20.92 -18.15 2.43
C VAL A 314 -20.52 -18.97 1.22
N THR A 315 -21.23 -20.08 1.00
CA THR A 315 -20.89 -21.06 -0.04
C THR A 315 -21.98 -21.28 -1.08
N ALA A 316 -23.18 -20.79 -0.83
CA ALA A 316 -24.28 -20.93 -1.79
C ALA A 316 -25.28 -19.77 -1.70
N ILE A 317 -25.90 -19.49 -2.84
CA ILE A 317 -27.17 -18.79 -2.92
C ILE A 317 -28.26 -19.86 -2.97
N GLY A 318 -29.15 -19.85 -1.98
CA GLY A 318 -30.21 -20.83 -1.79
C GLY A 318 -31.35 -20.69 -2.80
N ASP A 319 -32.25 -21.68 -2.75
CA ASP A 319 -33.43 -21.72 -3.62
C ASP A 319 -34.30 -20.49 -3.39
N ARG A 320 -34.70 -19.83 -4.49
CA ARG A 320 -35.53 -18.62 -4.50
C ARG A 320 -35.02 -17.46 -3.66
N ALA A 321 -33.72 -17.43 -3.32
CA ALA A 321 -33.18 -16.45 -2.39
C ALA A 321 -33.52 -14.98 -2.75
N PHE A 322 -33.39 -14.63 -4.03
CA PHE A 322 -33.69 -13.30 -4.55
C PHE A 322 -34.89 -13.30 -5.51
N ALA A 323 -35.69 -14.36 -5.54
CA ALA A 323 -36.79 -14.47 -6.49
C ALA A 323 -37.78 -13.30 -6.38
N HIS A 324 -38.19 -12.78 -7.53
CA HIS A 324 -39.08 -11.64 -7.70
C HIS A 324 -38.59 -10.34 -7.08
N ASN A 325 -37.29 -10.20 -6.80
CA ASN A 325 -36.73 -8.95 -6.33
C ASN A 325 -36.75 -7.90 -7.46
N GLN A 326 -37.73 -7.00 -7.41
CA GLN A 326 -37.94 -5.95 -8.42
C GLN A 326 -37.03 -4.73 -8.23
N LYS A 327 -36.09 -4.73 -7.28
CA LYS A 327 -35.21 -3.59 -7.00
C LYS A 327 -33.73 -3.88 -7.20
N LEU A 328 -33.36 -5.16 -7.19
CA LEU A 328 -31.99 -5.61 -7.41
C LEU A 328 -31.57 -5.26 -8.85
N ASN A 329 -30.64 -4.31 -8.99
CA ASN A 329 -30.07 -3.90 -10.28
C ASN A 329 -28.73 -4.59 -10.53
N SER A 330 -27.88 -4.64 -9.50
CA SER A 330 -26.61 -5.34 -9.54
C SER A 330 -26.40 -6.21 -8.30
N LEU A 331 -25.64 -7.30 -8.46
CA LEU A 331 -25.29 -8.21 -7.38
C LEU A 331 -23.85 -8.70 -7.55
N VAL A 332 -23.03 -8.49 -6.52
CA VAL A 332 -21.68 -9.06 -6.43
C VAL A 332 -21.75 -10.34 -5.60
N ILE A 333 -21.48 -11.47 -6.27
CA ILE A 333 -21.36 -12.77 -5.62
C ILE A 333 -19.88 -13.04 -5.29
N PRO A 334 -19.54 -13.39 -4.05
CA PRO A 334 -18.16 -13.63 -3.66
C PRO A 334 -17.64 -14.91 -4.29
N GLN A 335 -16.32 -14.96 -4.52
CA GLN A 335 -15.62 -16.15 -5.03
C GLN A 335 -15.71 -17.37 -4.09
N THR A 336 -16.28 -17.23 -2.89
CA THR A 336 -16.53 -18.36 -1.98
C THR A 336 -17.76 -19.18 -2.35
N VAL A 337 -18.67 -18.64 -3.17
CA VAL A 337 -19.92 -19.28 -3.58
C VAL A 337 -19.66 -20.31 -4.66
N THR A 338 -20.13 -21.53 -4.40
CA THR A 338 -19.99 -22.71 -5.27
C THR A 338 -21.31 -23.09 -5.93
N ARG A 339 -22.45 -22.63 -5.41
CA ARG A 339 -23.77 -23.03 -5.90
C ARG A 339 -24.76 -21.88 -5.96
N VAL A 340 -25.52 -21.82 -7.05
CA VAL A 340 -26.74 -21.02 -7.21
C VAL A 340 -27.95 -21.96 -7.25
N GLY A 341 -28.89 -21.77 -6.33
CA GLY A 341 -30.06 -22.64 -6.13
C GLY A 341 -31.16 -22.50 -7.18
N VAL A 342 -32.18 -23.34 -7.05
CA VAL A 342 -33.36 -23.37 -7.93
C VAL A 342 -34.10 -22.04 -7.82
N ALA A 343 -34.37 -21.42 -8.97
CA ALA A 343 -35.07 -20.15 -9.07
C ALA A 343 -34.46 -19.01 -8.23
N ALA A 344 -33.15 -19.05 -7.92
CA ALA A 344 -32.48 -18.12 -7.02
C ALA A 344 -32.72 -16.64 -7.38
N PHE A 345 -32.75 -16.28 -8.66
CA PHE A 345 -32.97 -14.93 -9.20
C PHE A 345 -34.21 -14.84 -10.09
N ALA A 346 -35.11 -15.84 -10.04
CA ALA A 346 -36.25 -15.88 -10.94
C ALA A 346 -37.15 -14.64 -10.78
N GLY A 347 -37.43 -13.93 -11.86
CA GLY A 347 -38.29 -12.74 -11.85
C GLY A 347 -37.61 -11.47 -11.33
N CYS A 348 -36.28 -11.41 -11.21
CA CYS A 348 -35.53 -10.18 -10.94
C CYS A 348 -35.52 -9.27 -12.18
N LYS A 349 -36.58 -8.49 -12.38
CA LYS A 349 -36.78 -7.74 -13.63
C LYS A 349 -35.79 -6.61 -13.88
N ASN A 350 -35.12 -6.10 -12.85
CA ASN A 350 -34.17 -4.99 -12.98
C ASN A 350 -32.70 -5.46 -12.99
N LEU A 351 -32.42 -6.76 -12.80
CA LEU A 351 -31.06 -7.27 -12.82
C LEU A 351 -30.55 -7.24 -14.26
N THR A 352 -29.54 -6.41 -14.54
CA THR A 352 -29.04 -6.17 -15.90
C THR A 352 -27.79 -6.97 -16.25
N SER A 353 -26.95 -7.25 -15.27
CA SER A 353 -25.77 -8.10 -15.41
C SER A 353 -25.55 -8.93 -14.15
N ILE A 354 -24.85 -10.06 -14.26
CA ILE A 354 -24.37 -10.79 -13.08
C ILE A 354 -23.04 -11.50 -13.36
N TYR A 355 -22.12 -11.40 -12.41
CA TYR A 355 -20.86 -12.13 -12.42
C TYR A 355 -20.88 -13.28 -11.39
N LEU A 356 -20.58 -14.47 -11.88
CA LEU A 356 -20.47 -15.71 -11.13
C LEU A 356 -18.98 -16.10 -11.10
N GLY A 357 -18.39 -16.06 -9.90
CA GLY A 357 -16.94 -16.19 -9.72
C GLY A 357 -16.36 -17.59 -9.99
N THR A 358 -15.06 -17.72 -9.75
CA THR A 358 -14.24 -18.87 -10.15
C THR A 358 -14.55 -20.19 -9.46
N ALA A 359 -15.19 -20.17 -8.30
CA ALA A 359 -15.51 -21.36 -7.53
C ALA A 359 -16.88 -21.97 -7.86
N ILE A 360 -17.62 -21.43 -8.83
CA ILE A 360 -18.97 -21.89 -9.15
C ILE A 360 -18.93 -23.30 -9.72
N GLU A 361 -19.69 -24.22 -9.12
CA GLU A 361 -19.80 -25.62 -9.50
C GLU A 361 -21.19 -25.98 -10.02
N HIS A 362 -22.25 -25.30 -9.58
CA HIS A 362 -23.63 -25.66 -9.91
C HIS A 362 -24.60 -24.47 -10.01
N ILE A 363 -25.38 -24.40 -11.08
CA ILE A 363 -26.47 -23.45 -11.32
C ILE A 363 -27.78 -24.23 -11.49
N GLY A 364 -28.73 -23.98 -10.58
CA GLY A 364 -29.99 -24.72 -10.48
C GLY A 364 -31.04 -24.37 -11.54
N SER A 365 -32.06 -25.23 -11.61
CA SER A 365 -33.22 -25.05 -12.50
C SER A 365 -33.88 -23.69 -12.30
N LYS A 366 -34.21 -23.02 -13.40
CA LYS A 366 -34.84 -21.68 -13.42
C LYS A 366 -34.07 -20.59 -12.67
N ALA A 367 -32.78 -20.77 -12.38
CA ALA A 367 -32.01 -19.85 -11.54
C ALA A 367 -32.17 -18.37 -11.95
N PHE A 368 -32.29 -18.08 -13.25
CA PHE A 368 -32.48 -16.75 -13.82
C PHE A 368 -33.77 -16.63 -14.64
N ALA A 369 -34.78 -17.46 -14.37
CA ALA A 369 -36.00 -17.44 -15.19
C ALA A 369 -36.74 -16.11 -15.09
N SER A 370 -37.26 -15.58 -16.20
CA SER A 370 -38.02 -14.33 -16.23
C SER A 370 -37.25 -13.09 -15.71
N THR A 371 -35.92 -13.06 -15.83
CA THR A 371 -35.10 -11.85 -15.55
C THR A 371 -35.05 -10.95 -16.79
N GLU A 372 -36.14 -10.20 -17.01
CA GLU A 372 -36.43 -9.51 -18.29
C GLU A 372 -35.37 -8.48 -18.74
N SER A 373 -34.65 -7.81 -17.82
CA SER A 373 -33.64 -6.81 -18.20
C SER A 373 -32.21 -7.37 -18.27
N LEU A 374 -32.03 -8.67 -18.09
CA LEU A 374 -30.70 -9.29 -18.04
C LEU A 374 -30.07 -9.27 -19.44
N LYS A 375 -28.95 -8.56 -19.58
CA LYS A 375 -28.22 -8.41 -20.85
C LYS A 375 -27.03 -9.33 -20.92
N SER A 376 -26.37 -9.54 -19.78
CA SER A 376 -25.17 -10.36 -19.72
C SER A 376 -25.05 -11.17 -18.45
N ILE A 377 -24.40 -12.32 -18.58
CA ILE A 377 -24.00 -13.17 -17.46
C ILE A 377 -22.56 -13.60 -17.69
N SER A 378 -21.73 -13.47 -16.67
CA SER A 378 -20.32 -13.82 -16.74
C SER A 378 -20.04 -14.96 -15.78
N ILE A 379 -19.51 -16.08 -16.28
CA ILE A 379 -19.21 -17.26 -15.46
C ILE A 379 -17.73 -17.59 -15.59
N ASP A 380 -16.97 -17.24 -14.57
CA ASP A 380 -15.52 -17.37 -14.54
C ASP A 380 -15.05 -18.70 -13.93
N SER A 381 -15.85 -19.76 -14.06
CA SER A 381 -15.49 -21.08 -13.54
C SER A 381 -14.92 -21.97 -14.65
N ALA A 382 -13.82 -22.64 -14.33
CA ALA A 382 -13.20 -23.62 -15.21
C ALA A 382 -14.07 -24.88 -15.41
N SER A 383 -15.02 -25.15 -14.51
CA SER A 383 -15.95 -26.28 -14.65
C SER A 383 -17.18 -26.09 -13.77
N PHE A 384 -18.38 -26.18 -14.35
CA PHE A 384 -19.63 -26.11 -13.61
C PHE A 384 -20.74 -26.91 -14.31
N LYS A 385 -21.83 -27.16 -13.58
CA LYS A 385 -23.07 -27.74 -14.09
C LYS A 385 -24.15 -26.68 -14.13
N ILE A 386 -24.92 -26.63 -15.21
CA ILE A 386 -26.09 -25.76 -15.35
C ILE A 386 -27.31 -26.59 -15.73
N SER A 387 -28.46 -26.29 -15.14
CA SER A 387 -29.73 -26.91 -15.52
C SER A 387 -30.23 -26.34 -16.85
N ASP A 388 -30.83 -27.17 -17.70
CA ASP A 388 -31.26 -26.78 -19.05
C ASP A 388 -32.20 -25.56 -19.01
N ASP A 389 -33.12 -25.50 -18.05
CA ASP A 389 -34.08 -24.38 -17.91
C ASP A 389 -33.60 -23.21 -17.06
N ALA A 390 -32.30 -23.10 -16.78
CA ALA A 390 -31.74 -22.05 -15.90
C ALA A 390 -32.08 -20.63 -16.37
N PHE A 391 -32.21 -20.43 -17.69
CA PHE A 391 -32.48 -19.14 -18.34
C PHE A 391 -33.87 -19.06 -19.01
N ALA A 392 -34.84 -19.87 -18.58
CA ALA A 392 -36.18 -19.87 -19.17
C ALA A 392 -36.83 -18.47 -19.13
N ASP A 393 -37.19 -17.93 -20.29
CA ASP A 393 -37.74 -16.57 -20.45
C ASP A 393 -36.82 -15.46 -19.88
N ALA A 394 -35.50 -15.66 -19.85
CA ALA A 394 -34.54 -14.71 -19.31
C ALA A 394 -34.03 -13.72 -20.38
N GLY A 395 -33.82 -12.48 -19.96
CA GLY A 395 -33.09 -11.45 -20.70
C GLY A 395 -33.89 -10.68 -21.75
N GLU A 396 -33.24 -9.65 -22.29
CA GLU A 396 -33.72 -8.90 -23.46
C GLU A 396 -33.42 -9.70 -24.76
N GLU A 397 -33.89 -9.23 -25.91
CA GLU A 397 -33.44 -9.77 -27.20
C GLU A 397 -31.89 -9.73 -27.24
N ASN A 398 -31.25 -10.90 -27.36
CA ASN A 398 -29.78 -11.10 -27.37
C ASN A 398 -29.07 -11.12 -26.00
N LEU A 399 -29.59 -11.83 -25.00
CA LEU A 399 -28.82 -12.20 -23.80
C LEU A 399 -27.48 -12.87 -24.18
N VAL A 400 -26.37 -12.37 -23.61
CA VAL A 400 -25.02 -12.91 -23.81
C VAL A 400 -24.49 -13.59 -22.54
N VAL A 401 -24.07 -14.84 -22.65
CA VAL A 401 -23.39 -15.58 -21.57
C VAL A 401 -21.91 -15.72 -21.89
N TYR A 402 -21.06 -15.11 -21.05
CA TYR A 402 -19.61 -15.15 -21.15
C TYR A 402 -19.04 -16.31 -20.31
N LEU A 403 -18.18 -17.14 -20.90
CA LEU A 403 -17.65 -18.38 -20.29
C LEU A 403 -16.12 -18.49 -20.42
N ASN A 404 -15.41 -18.84 -19.35
CA ASN A 404 -13.92 -18.99 -19.34
C ASN A 404 -13.41 -20.26 -20.06
N THR A 405 -14.27 -21.01 -20.74
CA THR A 405 -13.88 -22.34 -21.25
C THR A 405 -14.50 -22.67 -22.59
N GLU A 406 -13.78 -23.46 -23.41
CA GLU A 406 -14.28 -24.12 -24.62
C GLU A 406 -15.26 -25.28 -24.31
N LEU A 407 -16.12 -25.15 -23.31
CA LEU A 407 -17.03 -26.22 -22.88
C LEU A 407 -18.22 -26.35 -23.85
N THR A 408 -18.01 -27.07 -24.96
CA THR A 408 -18.99 -27.32 -26.02
C THR A 408 -20.30 -27.96 -25.54
N ASP A 409 -20.31 -28.65 -24.40
CA ASP A 409 -21.52 -29.30 -23.87
C ASP A 409 -22.37 -28.37 -23.00
N ILE A 410 -21.77 -27.40 -22.30
CA ILE A 410 -22.51 -26.35 -21.59
C ILE A 410 -23.13 -25.38 -22.59
N VAL A 411 -22.38 -25.03 -23.64
CA VAL A 411 -22.84 -24.16 -24.73
C VAL A 411 -24.07 -24.74 -25.44
N LYS A 412 -24.15 -26.07 -25.64
CA LYS A 412 -25.33 -26.73 -26.22
C LYS A 412 -26.60 -26.53 -25.38
N ASN A 413 -26.51 -26.66 -24.06
CA ASN A 413 -27.66 -26.54 -23.18
C ASN A 413 -28.14 -25.07 -23.04
N ILE A 414 -27.25 -24.11 -23.23
CA ILE A 414 -27.58 -22.67 -23.23
C ILE A 414 -28.24 -22.25 -24.57
N ASN A 415 -27.75 -22.80 -25.69
CA ASN A 415 -28.21 -22.43 -27.04
C ASN A 415 -29.66 -22.87 -27.36
N GLU A 416 -30.30 -23.74 -26.57
CA GLU A 416 -31.72 -24.10 -26.76
C GLU A 416 -32.69 -22.91 -26.52
N TYR A 417 -32.21 -21.80 -25.95
CA TYR A 417 -33.01 -20.64 -25.54
C TYR A 417 -32.72 -19.34 -26.33
N ASP A 418 -32.16 -19.40 -27.54
CA ASP A 418 -31.75 -18.22 -28.35
C ASP A 418 -30.70 -17.33 -27.64
N ILE A 419 -29.96 -17.89 -26.68
CA ILE A 419 -28.94 -17.20 -25.90
C ILE A 419 -27.60 -17.26 -26.63
N GLN A 420 -26.93 -16.12 -26.78
CA GLN A 420 -25.60 -16.09 -27.37
C GLN A 420 -24.55 -16.44 -26.31
N THR A 421 -23.61 -17.32 -26.64
CA THR A 421 -22.46 -17.61 -25.78
C THR A 421 -21.19 -17.00 -26.36
N GLU A 422 -20.42 -16.33 -25.52
CA GLU A 422 -19.14 -15.73 -25.88
C GLU A 422 -18.03 -16.16 -24.92
N SER A 423 -16.76 -16.11 -25.34
CA SER A 423 -15.64 -16.35 -24.42
C SER A 423 -15.63 -15.28 -23.32
N LEU A 424 -15.22 -15.62 -22.11
CA LEU A 424 -14.96 -14.64 -21.05
C LEU A 424 -13.91 -13.60 -21.49
N ASP A 425 -13.03 -13.97 -22.41
CA ASP A 425 -12.07 -13.06 -23.04
C ASP A 425 -12.75 -11.99 -23.93
N LYS A 426 -14.04 -12.21 -24.27
CA LYS A 426 -14.93 -11.24 -24.90
C LYS A 426 -15.78 -10.46 -23.90
N ILE A 427 -15.60 -10.60 -22.57
CA ILE A 427 -16.17 -9.66 -21.59
C ILE A 427 -15.55 -8.30 -21.87
N VAL A 428 -16.31 -7.56 -22.63
CA VAL A 428 -15.90 -6.35 -23.27
C VAL A 428 -16.97 -5.37 -22.81
N CYS A 429 -16.68 -4.75 -21.68
CA CYS A 429 -17.29 -3.47 -21.40
C CYS A 429 -16.72 -2.39 -22.36
N LEU A 430 -15.98 -2.78 -23.42
CA LEU A 430 -15.40 -1.95 -24.47
C LEU A 430 -16.30 -1.89 -25.72
N GLU A 431 -16.65 -0.71 -26.18
CA GLU A 431 -17.20 -0.56 -27.52
C GLU A 431 -16.06 -0.61 -28.54
N TYR A 432 -16.26 -1.19 -29.73
CA TYR A 432 -15.20 -1.30 -30.73
C TYR A 432 -15.72 -1.26 -32.17
N SER A 433 -14.81 -1.04 -33.12
CA SER A 433 -15.07 -1.08 -34.56
C SER A 433 -13.93 -1.78 -35.32
N VAL A 434 -14.25 -2.35 -36.49
CA VAL A 434 -13.24 -2.98 -37.36
C VAL A 434 -12.61 -1.91 -38.25
N VAL A 435 -11.29 -1.81 -38.20
CA VAL A 435 -10.48 -0.89 -39.02
C VAL A 435 -9.52 -1.67 -39.92
N ASN A 436 -9.14 -1.09 -41.05
CA ASN A 436 -8.22 -1.68 -42.04
C ASN A 436 -8.62 -3.09 -42.53
N GLY A 437 -9.89 -3.46 -42.41
CA GLY A 437 -10.45 -4.75 -42.85
C GLY A 437 -10.11 -5.96 -41.96
N ASN A 438 -9.17 -5.87 -41.01
CA ASN A 438 -8.77 -7.00 -40.16
C ASN A 438 -8.19 -6.62 -38.77
N GLU A 439 -8.30 -5.37 -38.36
CA GLU A 439 -7.83 -4.90 -37.05
C GLU A 439 -8.99 -4.28 -36.25
N ILE A 440 -8.85 -4.22 -34.93
CA ILE A 440 -9.87 -3.69 -34.02
C ILE A 440 -9.40 -2.35 -33.42
N LEU A 441 -10.30 -1.37 -33.48
CA LEU A 441 -10.24 -0.08 -32.79
C LEU A 441 -11.22 -0.10 -31.62
N ILE A 442 -10.73 0.07 -30.39
CA ILE A 442 -11.59 0.28 -29.22
C ILE A 442 -12.12 1.72 -29.25
N THR A 443 -13.44 1.93 -29.20
CA THR A 443 -14.10 3.22 -29.37
C THR A 443 -14.72 3.79 -28.10
N GLY A 444 -15.03 2.96 -27.09
CA GLY A 444 -15.83 3.39 -25.95
C GLY A 444 -15.84 2.38 -24.81
N LEU A 445 -16.61 2.71 -23.77
CA LEU A 445 -16.98 1.79 -22.69
C LEU A 445 -18.51 1.76 -22.55
N SER A 446 -19.12 0.57 -22.51
CA SER A 446 -20.56 0.41 -22.34
C SER A 446 -20.99 0.78 -20.91
N ASP A 447 -21.78 1.86 -20.77
CA ASP A 447 -22.17 2.42 -19.47
C ASP A 447 -22.98 1.44 -18.60
N HIS A 448 -23.74 0.53 -19.21
CA HIS A 448 -24.55 -0.45 -18.48
C HIS A 448 -23.74 -1.63 -17.93
N VAL A 449 -22.54 -1.87 -18.46
CA VAL A 449 -21.67 -3.00 -18.08
C VAL A 449 -20.48 -2.52 -17.25
N CYS A 450 -19.96 -1.30 -17.47
CA CYS A 450 -18.85 -0.77 -16.68
C CYS A 450 -19.28 0.02 -15.42
N ALA A 451 -20.58 0.36 -15.26
CA ALA A 451 -21.08 1.05 -14.05
C ALA A 451 -21.08 0.16 -12.80
N ASP A 452 -21.06 -1.16 -12.96
CA ASP A 452 -21.15 -2.17 -11.88
C ASP A 452 -19.81 -2.45 -11.17
N GLY A 453 -18.95 -1.44 -11.02
CA GLY A 453 -17.68 -1.58 -10.28
C GLY A 453 -16.49 -2.12 -11.08
N HIS A 454 -16.57 -2.13 -12.42
CA HIS A 454 -15.43 -2.40 -13.30
C HIS A 454 -14.45 -1.22 -13.32
N ASN A 455 -13.75 -1.03 -12.21
CA ASN A 455 -12.70 -0.04 -12.08
C ASN A 455 -11.34 -0.56 -12.60
N ARG A 456 -11.24 -1.83 -12.99
CA ARG A 456 -10.06 -2.41 -13.65
C ARG A 456 -10.50 -3.00 -14.98
N ILE A 457 -9.97 -2.47 -16.07
CA ILE A 457 -10.33 -2.86 -17.43
C ILE A 457 -9.17 -3.61 -18.07
N VAL A 458 -9.42 -4.80 -18.60
CA VAL A 458 -8.43 -5.55 -19.39
C VAL A 458 -8.85 -5.51 -20.85
N ILE A 459 -8.00 -4.96 -21.71
CA ILE A 459 -8.22 -4.96 -23.15
C ILE A 459 -7.67 -6.28 -23.71
N PRO A 460 -8.46 -7.09 -24.44
CA PRO A 460 -7.99 -8.37 -24.96
C PRO A 460 -7.06 -8.20 -26.17
N GLU A 461 -6.15 -9.15 -26.42
CA GLU A 461 -5.26 -9.15 -27.60
C GLU A 461 -6.04 -9.23 -28.92
N THR A 462 -7.20 -9.90 -28.90
CA THR A 462 -8.08 -10.07 -30.06
C THR A 462 -9.55 -9.93 -29.69
N ILE A 463 -10.35 -9.34 -30.59
CA ILE A 463 -11.81 -9.35 -30.54
C ILE A 463 -12.33 -9.91 -31.87
N ASP A 464 -13.22 -10.90 -31.83
CA ASP A 464 -13.73 -11.62 -33.01
C ASP A 464 -12.64 -12.16 -33.96
N GLY A 465 -11.57 -12.71 -33.37
CA GLY A 465 -10.42 -13.25 -34.11
C GLY A 465 -9.56 -12.21 -34.81
N LYS A 466 -9.84 -10.91 -34.63
CA LYS A 466 -9.06 -9.79 -35.18
C LYS A 466 -8.24 -9.14 -34.08
N LYS A 467 -7.02 -8.72 -34.41
CA LYS A 467 -6.10 -8.12 -33.42
C LYS A 467 -6.57 -6.75 -32.98
N VAL A 468 -6.57 -6.49 -31.68
CA VAL A 468 -6.77 -5.15 -31.13
C VAL A 468 -5.47 -4.36 -31.30
N THR A 469 -5.49 -3.36 -32.18
CA THR A 469 -4.29 -2.59 -32.53
C THR A 469 -4.39 -1.12 -32.16
N THR A 470 -5.59 -0.60 -31.92
CA THR A 470 -5.81 0.82 -31.66
C THR A 470 -6.79 1.05 -30.51
N ILE A 471 -6.46 2.00 -29.63
CA ILE A 471 -7.38 2.56 -28.63
C ILE A 471 -7.77 3.98 -29.08
N GLY A 472 -9.06 4.17 -29.30
CA GLY A 472 -9.73 5.43 -29.59
C GLY A 472 -10.00 6.23 -28.31
N ASN A 473 -11.00 7.11 -28.33
CA ASN A 473 -11.40 7.89 -27.14
C ASN A 473 -12.20 7.06 -26.10
N ALA A 474 -11.76 5.82 -25.85
CA ALA A 474 -12.56 4.78 -25.23
C ALA A 474 -12.90 5.05 -23.75
N PHE A 475 -11.99 5.72 -23.03
CA PHE A 475 -12.12 6.01 -21.59
C PHE A 475 -12.42 7.49 -21.31
N TYR A 476 -12.89 8.23 -22.33
CA TYR A 476 -13.28 9.64 -22.20
C TYR A 476 -14.41 9.79 -21.16
N GLN A 477 -14.20 10.63 -20.14
CA GLN A 477 -15.12 10.92 -19.03
C GLN A 477 -15.55 9.70 -18.19
N LYS A 478 -14.73 8.64 -18.18
CA LYS A 478 -15.04 7.41 -17.42
C LYS A 478 -14.43 7.47 -16.01
N ASP A 479 -15.04 8.30 -15.16
CA ASP A 479 -14.62 8.58 -13.76
C ASP A 479 -14.68 7.36 -12.81
N THR A 480 -15.17 6.20 -13.25
CA THR A 480 -15.18 4.96 -12.48
C THR A 480 -13.94 4.09 -12.70
N VAL A 481 -13.21 4.30 -13.80
CA VAL A 481 -12.06 3.47 -14.18
C VAL A 481 -10.82 3.88 -13.39
N VAL A 482 -10.20 2.90 -12.72
CA VAL A 482 -9.03 3.06 -11.85
C VAL A 482 -7.76 2.48 -12.48
N LYS A 483 -7.86 1.37 -13.21
CA LYS A 483 -6.72 0.75 -13.91
C LYS A 483 -7.10 0.22 -15.29
N VAL A 484 -6.20 0.33 -16.26
CA VAL A 484 -6.35 -0.29 -17.59
C VAL A 484 -5.15 -1.17 -17.92
N PHE A 485 -5.40 -2.40 -18.36
CA PHE A 485 -4.41 -3.33 -18.90
C PHE A 485 -4.46 -3.35 -20.42
N ILE A 486 -3.33 -3.06 -21.05
CA ILE A 486 -3.20 -2.90 -22.51
C ILE A 486 -2.33 -4.04 -23.08
N PRO A 487 -2.81 -4.81 -24.07
CA PRO A 487 -2.04 -5.90 -24.65
C PRO A 487 -0.96 -5.39 -25.59
N TYR A 488 0.09 -6.19 -25.80
CA TYR A 488 1.19 -5.88 -26.74
C TYR A 488 0.75 -5.72 -28.20
N THR A 489 -0.45 -6.16 -28.55
CA THR A 489 -1.01 -5.98 -29.88
C THR A 489 -1.39 -4.53 -30.18
N VAL A 490 -1.59 -3.69 -29.15
CA VAL A 490 -1.93 -2.27 -29.31
C VAL A 490 -0.70 -1.46 -29.74
N LYS A 491 -0.83 -0.78 -30.87
CA LYS A 491 0.22 0.03 -31.50
C LYS A 491 -0.06 1.53 -31.43
N THR A 492 -1.34 1.89 -31.27
CA THR A 492 -1.80 3.27 -31.35
C THR A 492 -2.80 3.58 -30.24
N ILE A 493 -2.61 4.70 -29.54
CA ILE A 493 -3.52 5.23 -28.52
C ILE A 493 -3.86 6.68 -28.91
N SER A 494 -5.14 7.04 -28.89
CA SER A 494 -5.62 8.36 -29.29
C SER A 494 -5.38 9.41 -28.20
N ASP A 495 -5.21 10.67 -28.58
CA ASP A 495 -4.83 11.75 -27.66
C ASP A 495 -5.85 11.97 -26.51
N SER A 496 -7.14 11.72 -26.74
CA SER A 496 -8.20 11.87 -25.73
C SER A 496 -8.68 10.54 -25.15
N SER A 497 -7.90 9.45 -25.31
CA SER A 497 -8.27 8.11 -24.85
C SER A 497 -8.70 8.07 -23.39
N PHE A 498 -8.02 8.83 -22.52
CA PHE A 498 -8.21 8.84 -21.07
C PHE A 498 -8.64 10.22 -20.53
N PHE A 499 -9.14 11.10 -21.39
CA PHE A 499 -9.56 12.44 -21.02
C PHE A 499 -10.65 12.41 -19.94
N GLU A 500 -10.51 13.19 -18.87
CA GLU A 500 -11.49 13.24 -17.76
C GLU A 500 -11.79 11.87 -17.14
N ALA A 501 -10.84 10.94 -17.13
CA ALA A 501 -10.93 9.71 -16.33
C ALA A 501 -10.36 9.97 -14.92
N LYS A 502 -11.10 10.70 -14.07
CA LYS A 502 -10.58 11.29 -12.81
C LYS A 502 -10.16 10.30 -11.72
N LYS A 503 -10.46 9.01 -11.88
CA LYS A 503 -10.01 7.96 -10.95
C LYS A 503 -8.93 7.06 -11.52
N LEU A 504 -8.50 7.30 -12.77
CA LEU A 504 -7.48 6.48 -13.41
C LEU A 504 -6.12 6.77 -12.77
N HIS A 505 -5.62 5.76 -12.04
CA HIS A 505 -4.37 5.83 -11.30
C HIS A 505 -3.28 4.96 -11.91
N ASP A 506 -3.64 3.99 -12.77
CA ASP A 506 -2.69 2.99 -13.25
C ASP A 506 -3.00 2.51 -14.68
N ILE A 507 -1.97 2.33 -15.49
CA ILE A 507 -1.99 1.68 -16.79
C ILE A 507 -0.85 0.68 -16.78
N ALA A 508 -1.15 -0.56 -17.12
CA ALA A 508 -0.15 -1.61 -17.26
C ALA A 508 -0.27 -2.25 -18.64
N PHE A 509 0.83 -2.83 -19.11
CA PHE A 509 0.84 -3.67 -20.30
C PHE A 509 0.90 -5.14 -19.92
N TYR A 510 0.49 -6.01 -20.81
CA TYR A 510 0.66 -7.44 -20.62
C TYR A 510 0.92 -8.20 -21.93
N TYR A 511 1.47 -9.39 -21.77
CA TYR A 511 1.62 -10.41 -22.80
C TYR A 511 1.49 -11.80 -22.17
N TYR A 512 1.30 -12.82 -23.00
CA TYR A 512 1.38 -14.21 -22.58
C TYR A 512 2.78 -14.77 -22.85
N ASP A 513 3.40 -15.38 -21.85
CA ASP A 513 4.67 -16.06 -22.04
C ASP A 513 4.51 -17.37 -22.85
N GLN A 514 5.62 -18.05 -23.13
CA GLN A 514 5.65 -19.29 -23.90
C GLN A 514 4.90 -20.47 -23.24
N ASP A 515 4.57 -20.36 -21.96
CA ASP A 515 3.81 -21.33 -21.18
C ASP A 515 2.32 -20.91 -21.03
N GLY A 516 1.94 -19.76 -21.61
CA GLY A 516 0.57 -19.24 -21.58
C GLY A 516 0.23 -18.46 -20.31
N ASN A 517 1.22 -18.04 -19.51
CA ASN A 517 0.95 -17.24 -18.31
C ASN A 517 0.80 -15.76 -18.63
N PHE A 518 -0.16 -15.10 -17.98
CA PHE A 518 -0.33 -13.65 -18.04
C PHE A 518 0.84 -12.95 -17.34
N VAL A 519 1.59 -12.14 -18.08
CA VAL A 519 2.72 -11.36 -17.54
C VAL A 519 2.42 -9.87 -17.65
N GLU A 520 2.22 -9.23 -16.49
CA GLU A 520 2.09 -7.77 -16.36
C GLU A 520 3.47 -7.09 -16.45
N THR A 521 3.52 -5.93 -17.09
CA THR A 521 4.75 -5.15 -17.32
C THR A 521 4.42 -3.66 -17.48
N THR A 522 5.38 -2.80 -17.16
CA THR A 522 5.27 -1.34 -17.32
C THR A 522 5.62 -0.86 -18.73
N SER A 523 5.99 -1.76 -19.65
CA SER A 523 6.31 -1.40 -21.03
C SER A 523 5.82 -2.44 -22.03
N SER A 524 5.61 -1.97 -23.26
CA SER A 524 5.33 -2.75 -24.46
C SER A 524 6.28 -2.30 -25.59
N PRO A 525 6.29 -2.96 -26.75
CA PRO A 525 7.09 -2.51 -27.89
C PRO A 525 6.75 -1.10 -28.40
N TYR A 526 5.58 -0.56 -28.04
CA TYR A 526 5.06 0.71 -28.56
C TYR A 526 4.90 1.80 -27.50
N PHE A 527 4.75 1.42 -26.22
CA PHE A 527 4.45 2.34 -25.12
C PHE A 527 5.20 1.97 -23.85
N ALA A 528 5.41 2.94 -22.97
CA ALA A 528 6.01 2.75 -21.65
C ALA A 528 5.24 3.57 -20.61
N VAL A 529 5.12 3.05 -19.39
CA VAL A 529 4.58 3.75 -18.23
C VAL A 529 5.72 4.02 -17.26
N ASP A 530 5.85 5.28 -16.87
CA ASP A 530 6.91 5.78 -15.98
C ASP A 530 6.36 6.93 -15.14
N GLY A 531 6.51 6.85 -13.80
CA GLY A 531 6.08 7.90 -12.87
C GLY A 531 4.63 8.37 -13.08
N GLY A 532 3.67 7.43 -13.20
CA GLY A 532 2.27 7.77 -13.42
C GLY A 532 1.94 8.32 -14.82
N ALA A 533 2.90 8.42 -15.74
CA ALA A 533 2.70 8.89 -17.11
C ALA A 533 2.81 7.78 -18.14
N LEU A 534 1.98 7.87 -19.18
CA LEU A 534 1.99 7.01 -20.36
C LEU A 534 2.76 7.70 -21.50
N TYR A 535 3.85 7.07 -21.93
CA TYR A 535 4.74 7.52 -23.00
C TYR A 535 4.70 6.57 -24.22
N SER A 536 5.19 7.06 -25.37
CA SER A 536 5.70 6.18 -26.43
C SER A 536 6.90 5.37 -25.92
N ALA A 537 7.17 4.20 -26.50
CA ALA A 537 8.28 3.33 -26.07
C ALA A 537 9.66 4.00 -26.13
N ASP A 538 9.84 4.99 -27.00
CA ASP A 538 11.06 5.79 -27.12
C ASP A 538 11.06 7.06 -26.24
N PHE A 539 10.02 7.23 -25.40
CA PHE A 539 9.77 8.38 -24.54
C PHE A 539 9.68 9.72 -25.26
N LYS A 540 9.50 9.75 -26.59
CA LYS A 540 9.38 11.01 -27.35
C LYS A 540 8.01 11.66 -27.23
N THR A 541 6.96 10.91 -26.93
CA THR A 541 5.58 11.43 -26.86
C THR A 541 4.95 11.08 -25.51
N LEU A 542 4.46 12.08 -24.79
CA LEU A 542 3.63 11.92 -23.59
C LEU A 542 2.15 11.94 -24.00
N TYR A 543 1.43 10.86 -23.69
CA TYR A 543 0.00 10.70 -24.02
C TYR A 543 -0.92 11.16 -22.90
N THR A 544 -0.67 10.70 -21.67
CA THR A 544 -1.47 11.08 -20.50
C THR A 544 -0.66 10.91 -19.22
N TYR A 545 -1.00 11.70 -18.21
CA TYR A 545 -0.54 11.60 -16.85
C TYR A 545 -1.71 11.16 -15.99
N MET A 546 -1.60 9.95 -15.47
CA MET A 546 -2.56 9.34 -14.57
C MET A 546 -2.39 9.98 -13.21
N ILE A 547 -3.50 10.25 -12.54
CA ILE A 547 -3.48 10.90 -11.23
C ILE A 547 -2.79 9.93 -10.27
N ALA A 548 -1.55 10.18 -9.84
CA ALA A 548 -1.00 9.41 -8.74
C ALA A 548 -1.60 9.96 -7.43
N ARG A 549 -2.00 9.09 -6.49
CA ARG A 549 -2.60 9.47 -5.19
C ARG A 549 -1.68 10.38 -4.33
N SER A 550 -0.44 10.62 -4.73
CA SER A 550 0.59 11.33 -3.96
C SER A 550 1.50 12.26 -4.76
N GLU A 551 1.35 12.39 -6.08
CA GLU A 551 2.26 13.25 -6.85
C GLU A 551 1.71 14.67 -6.94
N VAL A 552 2.46 15.55 -6.28
CA VAL A 552 2.26 16.98 -6.25
C VAL A 552 3.03 17.64 -7.40
N GLU A 553 3.91 16.90 -8.09
CA GLU A 553 4.80 17.41 -9.13
C GLU A 553 5.15 16.34 -10.17
N MET A 554 5.28 16.73 -11.44
CA MET A 554 5.63 15.82 -12.55
C MET A 554 6.90 16.28 -13.27
N ASN A 555 7.89 15.39 -13.34
CA ASN A 555 9.07 15.56 -14.19
C ASN A 555 8.81 14.93 -15.55
N VAL A 556 8.68 15.76 -16.59
CA VAL A 556 8.51 15.25 -17.94
C VAL A 556 9.83 14.67 -18.42
N ASN A 557 9.83 13.38 -18.83
CA ASN A 557 11.00 12.67 -19.32
C ASN A 557 11.81 13.52 -20.33
N ARG A 558 13.15 13.57 -20.20
CA ARG A 558 14.07 14.37 -21.04
C ARG A 558 13.97 14.10 -22.54
N ASN A 559 13.56 12.88 -22.91
CA ASN A 559 13.38 12.51 -24.32
C ASN A 559 12.06 13.00 -24.90
N THR A 560 11.14 13.51 -24.07
CA THR A 560 9.84 14.00 -24.52
C THR A 560 10.03 15.18 -25.46
N ARG A 561 9.48 15.05 -26.67
CA ARG A 561 9.44 16.07 -27.71
C ARG A 561 8.00 16.54 -27.97
N HIS A 562 7.01 15.71 -27.65
CA HIS A 562 5.59 15.99 -27.88
C HIS A 562 4.76 15.70 -26.63
N VAL A 563 3.86 16.63 -26.26
CA VAL A 563 2.86 16.44 -25.21
C VAL A 563 1.48 16.51 -25.85
N LYS A 564 0.74 15.38 -25.81
CA LYS A 564 -0.59 15.30 -26.43
C LYS A 564 -1.60 16.20 -25.74
N ALA A 565 -2.67 16.53 -26.47
CA ALA A 565 -3.79 17.29 -25.93
C ALA A 565 -4.32 16.58 -24.67
N HIS A 566 -4.61 17.37 -23.63
CA HIS A 566 -5.17 16.89 -22.36
C HIS A 566 -4.32 15.91 -21.56
N ALA A 567 -3.01 15.85 -21.83
CA ALA A 567 -2.12 14.93 -21.13
C ALA A 567 -2.19 15.08 -19.60
N PHE A 568 -2.42 16.28 -19.05
CA PHE A 568 -2.49 16.52 -17.61
C PHE A 568 -3.92 16.71 -17.07
N GLN A 569 -4.94 16.49 -17.91
CA GLN A 569 -6.33 16.78 -17.55
C GLN A 569 -6.92 15.71 -16.63
N GLY A 570 -7.09 16.07 -15.36
CA GLY A 570 -7.52 15.17 -14.28
C GLY A 570 -6.58 15.23 -13.07
N ALA A 571 -5.33 15.66 -13.25
CA ALA A 571 -4.31 15.79 -12.21
C ALA A 571 -4.57 16.95 -11.24
N SER A 572 -5.68 16.90 -10.50
CA SER A 572 -6.16 17.97 -9.61
C SER A 572 -5.22 18.29 -8.44
N ASN A 573 -4.29 17.39 -8.13
CA ASN A 573 -3.29 17.53 -7.06
C ASN A 573 -1.91 17.98 -7.57
N LEU A 574 -1.72 18.15 -8.88
CA LEU A 574 -0.44 18.51 -9.49
C LEU A 574 -0.16 20.01 -9.32
N LEU A 575 0.82 20.36 -8.49
CA LEU A 575 1.27 21.73 -8.19
C LEU A 575 2.47 22.20 -9.05
N SER A 576 3.30 21.30 -9.59
CA SER A 576 4.40 21.72 -10.49
C SER A 576 4.72 20.75 -11.64
N ILE A 577 5.23 21.28 -12.75
CA ILE A 577 5.73 20.51 -13.90
C ILE A 577 7.13 21.01 -14.24
N THR A 578 8.10 20.09 -14.29
CA THR A 578 9.48 20.41 -14.70
C THR A 578 9.78 19.77 -16.05
N PHE A 579 10.16 20.60 -17.02
CA PHE A 579 10.70 20.14 -18.30
C PHE A 579 12.23 20.11 -18.22
N LEU A 580 12.83 18.92 -18.33
CA LEU A 580 14.21 18.70 -17.93
C LEU A 580 15.27 19.14 -18.96
N GLU A 581 14.96 19.32 -20.25
CA GLU A 581 15.92 19.78 -21.29
C GLU A 581 15.25 20.54 -22.46
N ASP A 582 16.08 21.06 -23.36
CA ASP A 582 15.72 21.84 -24.54
C ASP A 582 14.61 21.19 -25.39
N LEU A 583 13.40 21.73 -25.28
CA LEU A 583 12.35 21.57 -26.27
C LEU A 583 12.76 22.36 -27.53
N TYR A 584 13.71 21.82 -28.32
CA TYR A 584 14.19 22.49 -29.54
C TYR A 584 13.12 22.59 -30.66
N ASP A 585 12.02 21.85 -30.54
CA ASP A 585 10.97 21.77 -31.55
C ASP A 585 9.59 22.07 -30.92
N THR A 586 9.35 23.35 -30.59
CA THR A 586 8.19 23.83 -29.80
C THR A 586 6.87 23.92 -30.58
N THR A 587 6.64 23.04 -31.55
CA THR A 587 5.32 22.92 -32.22
C THR A 587 4.30 22.11 -31.42
N SER A 588 4.65 21.57 -30.23
CA SER A 588 4.00 20.35 -29.72
C SER A 588 3.60 20.32 -28.23
N ILE A 589 3.48 21.46 -27.53
CA ILE A 589 2.69 21.49 -26.28
C ILE A 589 1.32 22.04 -26.65
N ASN A 590 0.34 21.14 -26.72
CA ASN A 590 -1.03 21.54 -27.05
C ASN A 590 -1.59 22.41 -25.91
N LYS A 591 -2.13 23.59 -26.22
CA LYS A 591 -2.76 24.49 -25.23
C LYS A 591 -3.79 23.77 -24.34
N ALA A 592 -4.51 22.78 -24.90
CA ALA A 592 -5.51 21.98 -24.20
C ALA A 592 -4.91 20.98 -23.20
N ALA A 593 -3.59 20.76 -23.19
CA ALA A 593 -2.92 19.87 -22.25
C ALA A 593 -2.87 20.42 -20.81
N ILE A 594 -2.84 21.75 -20.64
CA ILE A 594 -2.57 22.41 -19.35
C ILE A 594 -3.78 23.24 -18.85
N SER A 595 -4.82 23.43 -19.68
CA SER A 595 -5.94 24.34 -19.39
C SER A 595 -6.90 23.89 -18.27
N SER A 596 -6.66 22.75 -17.62
CA SER A 596 -7.59 22.07 -16.70
C SER A 596 -7.00 21.72 -15.32
N VAL A 597 -5.77 22.16 -15.01
CA VAL A 597 -5.15 21.98 -13.68
C VAL A 597 -5.61 23.11 -12.73
N ASN A 598 -5.94 22.80 -11.47
CA ASN A 598 -6.39 23.76 -10.46
C ASN A 598 -5.26 24.71 -9.98
N GLU A 599 -5.66 25.78 -9.30
CA GLU A 599 -4.87 26.96 -8.90
C GLU A 599 -3.42 26.65 -8.40
N HIS A 600 -2.44 27.40 -8.92
CA HIS A 600 -1.00 27.40 -8.53
C HIS A 600 -0.06 26.38 -9.20
N LEU A 601 -0.29 25.99 -10.46
CA LEU A 601 0.69 25.21 -11.22
C LEU A 601 1.98 26.02 -11.50
N VAL A 602 3.14 25.53 -11.06
CA VAL A 602 4.46 26.11 -11.37
C VAL A 602 5.14 25.32 -12.48
N VAL A 603 5.43 25.97 -13.61
CA VAL A 603 6.13 25.34 -14.75
C VAL A 603 7.58 25.80 -14.79
N TYR A 604 8.52 24.85 -14.73
CA TYR A 604 9.95 25.08 -14.86
C TYR A 604 10.43 24.73 -16.27
N THR A 605 11.06 25.68 -16.96
CA THR A 605 11.65 25.46 -18.29
C THR A 605 13.11 25.92 -18.33
N PRO A 606 14.01 25.20 -19.02
CA PRO A 606 15.46 25.42 -18.94
C PRO A 606 16.01 26.53 -19.88
N TYR A 607 15.18 27.30 -20.60
CA TYR A 607 15.70 28.33 -21.53
C TYR A 607 14.85 29.61 -21.66
N ALA A 608 15.55 30.75 -21.75
CA ALA A 608 15.05 32.08 -22.11
C ALA A 608 15.63 32.52 -23.46
N GLY A 609 15.20 31.88 -24.55
CA GLY A 609 15.51 32.31 -25.91
C GLY A 609 14.27 32.73 -26.67
N GLU A 610 14.41 33.73 -27.54
CA GLU A 610 13.32 34.43 -28.25
C GLU A 610 12.30 33.51 -28.97
N LEU A 611 12.66 32.26 -29.30
CA LEU A 611 11.75 31.27 -29.92
C LEU A 611 10.87 30.50 -28.91
N VAL A 612 11.36 30.25 -27.69
CA VAL A 612 10.62 29.54 -26.62
C VAL A 612 9.55 30.45 -25.98
N GLU A 613 9.81 31.76 -25.98
CA GLU A 613 8.86 32.80 -25.55
C GLU A 613 7.57 32.86 -26.39
N SER A 614 7.54 32.29 -27.61
CA SER A 614 6.40 32.49 -28.52
C SER A 614 5.28 31.44 -28.39
N ASN A 615 5.57 30.20 -27.96
CA ASN A 615 4.59 29.11 -27.99
C ASN A 615 4.22 28.58 -26.60
N VAL A 616 5.20 28.26 -25.75
CA VAL A 616 4.95 27.81 -24.37
C VAL A 616 4.47 28.99 -23.54
N TYR A 617 5.14 30.13 -23.61
CA TYR A 617 4.74 31.35 -22.91
C TYR A 617 3.42 31.94 -23.44
N ALA A 618 3.08 31.78 -24.73
CA ALA A 618 1.78 32.23 -25.27
C ALA A 618 0.62 31.31 -24.89
N ALA A 619 0.84 29.99 -24.88
CA ALA A 619 -0.12 29.03 -24.33
C ALA A 619 -0.32 29.26 -22.82
N LEU A 620 0.78 29.57 -22.11
CA LEU A 620 0.86 29.88 -20.69
C LEU A 620 0.80 31.39 -20.35
N LYS A 621 0.13 32.24 -21.13
CA LYS A 621 -0.23 33.62 -20.68
C LYS A 621 -1.73 33.91 -20.76
N THR A 622 -2.51 32.98 -21.32
CA THR A 622 -3.95 33.15 -21.57
C THR A 622 -4.84 32.32 -20.64
N ALA A 623 -4.28 31.67 -19.64
CA ALA A 623 -5.02 30.94 -18.61
C ALA A 623 -4.80 31.61 -17.26
N GLU A 624 -5.87 31.76 -16.50
CA GLU A 624 -5.96 32.77 -15.44
C GLU A 624 -5.29 32.35 -14.11
N ASN A 625 -4.73 31.13 -14.00
CA ASN A 625 -4.46 30.46 -12.70
C ASN A 625 -3.05 29.79 -12.51
N TYR A 626 -1.98 30.17 -13.23
CA TYR A 626 -0.62 29.57 -13.04
C TYR A 626 0.52 30.60 -12.85
N THR A 627 1.68 30.13 -12.39
CA THR A 627 2.94 30.91 -12.33
C THR A 627 4.07 30.20 -13.10
N VAL A 628 4.61 30.80 -14.16
CA VAL A 628 5.76 30.23 -14.89
C VAL A 628 7.06 30.78 -14.29
N LYS A 629 8.01 29.90 -13.93
CA LYS A 629 9.35 30.30 -13.45
C LYS A 629 10.43 29.74 -14.39
N VAL A 630 11.22 30.63 -15.00
CA VAL A 630 12.29 30.23 -15.93
C VAL A 630 13.58 30.00 -15.15
N ALA A 631 14.18 28.82 -15.30
CA ALA A 631 15.40 28.48 -14.58
C ALA A 631 16.64 29.07 -15.27
N THR A 632 17.62 29.52 -14.49
CA THR A 632 18.92 29.99 -15.01
C THR A 632 19.72 28.77 -15.49
N PRO A 633 20.13 28.70 -16.78
CA PRO A 633 20.80 27.52 -17.34
C PRO A 633 22.06 27.13 -16.57
N SER A 634 22.24 25.82 -16.37
CA SER A 634 23.42 25.27 -15.68
C SER A 634 24.74 25.59 -16.38
N THR A 635 24.71 25.85 -17.69
CA THR A 635 25.84 26.30 -18.52
C THR A 635 26.29 27.74 -18.22
N ASN A 636 25.44 28.54 -17.58
CA ASN A 636 25.80 29.89 -17.14
C ASN A 636 26.52 29.91 -15.79
N PHE A 637 26.61 28.76 -15.11
CA PHE A 637 27.31 28.62 -13.84
C PHE A 637 28.73 28.06 -14.04
N ARG A 638 29.69 28.62 -13.29
CA ARG A 638 31.06 28.11 -13.21
C ARG A 638 31.16 27.14 -12.03
N TRP A 639 31.02 25.85 -12.32
CA TRP A 639 31.04 24.78 -11.33
C TRP A 639 32.44 24.48 -10.81
N THR A 640 32.57 24.23 -9.50
CA THR A 640 33.74 23.57 -8.91
C THR A 640 33.37 22.12 -8.61
N TYR A 641 34.28 21.19 -8.92
CA TYR A 641 34.02 19.76 -8.80
C TYR A 641 35.32 18.97 -8.61
N LEU A 642 35.17 17.76 -8.10
CA LEU A 642 36.20 16.72 -8.02
C LEU A 642 35.79 15.56 -8.93
N GLU A 643 36.75 15.04 -9.70
CA GLU A 643 36.56 13.82 -10.49
C GLU A 643 36.82 12.59 -9.61
N ASP A 644 35.95 11.59 -9.70
CA ASP A 644 36.10 10.32 -8.98
C ASP A 644 36.57 9.19 -9.92
N ASP A 645 37.07 8.11 -9.33
CA ASP A 645 37.68 6.97 -10.04
C ASP A 645 36.64 6.13 -10.80
N ASP A 646 35.35 6.27 -10.47
CA ASP A 646 34.22 5.53 -11.05
C ASP A 646 33.56 6.22 -12.26
N ASN A 647 34.26 7.20 -12.87
CA ASN A 647 33.77 8.02 -13.98
C ASN A 647 32.59 8.95 -13.61
N THR A 648 32.48 9.33 -12.33
CA THR A 648 31.54 10.35 -11.86
C THR A 648 32.24 11.62 -11.37
N VAL A 649 31.46 12.64 -11.00
CA VAL A 649 31.94 13.90 -10.40
C VAL A 649 31.15 14.26 -9.15
N ALA A 650 31.86 14.79 -8.15
CA ALA A 650 31.30 15.42 -6.96
C ALA A 650 31.37 16.94 -7.07
N ILE A 651 30.24 17.63 -7.00
CA ILE A 651 30.22 19.09 -7.06
C ILE A 651 30.63 19.67 -5.71
N THR A 652 31.63 20.54 -5.73
CA THR A 652 32.15 21.26 -4.55
C THR A 652 31.65 22.70 -4.44
N GLY A 653 30.84 23.16 -5.40
CA GLY A 653 30.16 24.46 -5.38
C GLY A 653 30.10 25.16 -6.72
N VAL A 654 29.86 26.47 -6.68
CA VAL A 654 29.73 27.35 -7.84
C VAL A 654 30.42 28.70 -7.57
N TYR A 655 31.15 29.23 -8.55
CA TYR A 655 31.92 30.48 -8.40
C TYR A 655 31.10 31.77 -8.53
N ASN A 656 29.91 31.70 -9.13
CA ASN A 656 29.08 32.88 -9.37
C ASN A 656 28.15 33.14 -8.17
N ALA A 657 27.92 34.41 -7.83
CA ALA A 657 26.87 34.78 -6.88
C ALA A 657 25.50 34.47 -7.50
N LEU A 658 24.69 33.69 -6.79
CA LEU A 658 23.30 33.40 -7.14
C LEU A 658 22.41 34.48 -6.50
N ASP A 659 21.49 35.06 -7.25
CA ASP A 659 20.52 36.05 -6.75
C ASP A 659 19.35 35.36 -6.04
N SER A 660 18.54 36.12 -5.29
CA SER A 660 17.46 35.58 -4.45
C SER A 660 16.35 34.84 -5.22
N ASP A 661 16.18 35.18 -6.50
CA ASP A 661 15.13 34.64 -7.37
C ASP A 661 15.66 33.51 -8.28
N ASP A 662 16.96 33.20 -8.24
CA ASP A 662 17.53 32.15 -9.08
C ASP A 662 17.05 30.76 -8.68
N ILE A 663 16.93 29.89 -9.68
CA ILE A 663 16.74 28.45 -9.53
C ILE A 663 18.07 27.78 -9.86
N LEU A 664 18.63 27.06 -8.89
CA LEU A 664 19.89 26.35 -9.08
C LEU A 664 19.64 25.03 -9.81
N VAL A 665 19.92 24.99 -11.12
CA VAL A 665 19.89 23.75 -11.90
C VAL A 665 21.27 23.11 -11.86
N ILE A 666 21.39 22.00 -11.14
CA ILE A 666 22.63 21.23 -11.04
C ILE A 666 22.78 20.37 -12.32
N PRO A 667 23.93 20.42 -13.02
CA PRO A 667 24.09 19.75 -14.30
C PRO A 667 24.08 18.23 -14.15
N GLN A 668 23.63 17.54 -15.18
CA GLN A 668 23.70 16.07 -15.24
C GLN A 668 25.13 15.56 -15.43
N TYR A 669 25.92 16.30 -16.20
CA TYR A 669 27.28 15.95 -16.56
C TYR A 669 28.20 17.16 -16.45
N ILE A 670 29.44 16.94 -16.01
CA ILE A 670 30.53 17.90 -16.13
C ILE A 670 31.65 17.19 -16.90
N ASN A 671 32.07 17.77 -18.02
CA ASN A 671 33.08 17.19 -18.93
C ASN A 671 32.79 15.72 -19.34
N GLY A 672 31.50 15.38 -19.55
CA GLY A 672 31.08 14.03 -19.93
C GLY A 672 31.01 13.01 -18.80
N ARG A 673 31.36 13.39 -17.56
CA ARG A 673 31.22 12.56 -16.35
C ARG A 673 29.93 12.89 -15.61
N ARG A 674 29.22 11.87 -15.12
CA ARG A 674 27.92 12.03 -14.45
C ARG A 674 28.09 12.68 -13.07
N VAL A 675 27.26 13.66 -12.74
CA VAL A 675 27.19 14.20 -11.38
C VAL A 675 26.51 13.19 -10.47
N SER A 676 27.26 12.67 -9.49
CA SER A 676 26.80 11.62 -8.57
C SER A 676 26.74 12.10 -7.12
N GLU A 677 27.38 13.22 -6.79
CA GLU A 677 27.53 13.70 -5.43
C GLU A 677 27.54 15.23 -5.33
N ILE A 678 27.00 15.74 -4.22
CA ILE A 678 27.19 17.13 -3.78
C ILE A 678 28.02 17.10 -2.51
N ALA A 679 29.22 17.67 -2.59
CA ALA A 679 30.23 17.60 -1.55
C ALA A 679 29.91 18.48 -0.33
N LYS A 680 30.69 18.27 0.73
CA LYS A 680 30.53 18.98 2.00
C LYS A 680 30.57 20.49 1.80
N GLY A 681 29.50 21.16 2.23
CA GLY A 681 29.39 22.62 2.17
C GLY A 681 29.29 23.24 0.77
N ALA A 682 29.04 22.46 -0.28
CA ALA A 682 29.14 22.92 -1.67
C ALA A 682 28.31 24.19 -1.99
N PHE A 683 27.12 24.31 -1.39
CA PHE A 683 26.19 25.42 -1.60
C PHE A 683 25.76 26.10 -0.29
N SER A 684 26.54 25.97 0.79
CA SER A 684 26.17 26.56 2.07
C SER A 684 26.06 28.08 1.96
N GLY A 685 24.94 28.64 2.43
CA GLY A 685 24.65 30.07 2.38
C GLY A 685 24.10 30.57 1.04
N GLY A 686 23.67 29.67 0.14
CA GLY A 686 23.09 30.02 -1.14
C GLY A 686 21.80 30.84 -1.02
N LEU A 687 21.61 31.81 -1.91
CA LEU A 687 20.43 32.70 -1.91
C LEU A 687 19.30 32.25 -2.86
N PHE A 688 19.48 31.18 -3.63
CA PHE A 688 18.49 30.67 -4.59
C PHE A 688 17.19 30.19 -3.93
N SER A 689 16.08 30.27 -4.67
CA SER A 689 14.74 29.95 -4.17
C SER A 689 14.33 28.49 -4.35
N ALA A 690 14.96 27.78 -5.30
CA ALA A 690 14.74 26.36 -5.60
C ALA A 690 16.02 25.68 -6.14
N VAL A 691 16.06 24.35 -6.08
CA VAL A 691 17.14 23.52 -6.62
C VAL A 691 16.55 22.41 -7.49
N VAL A 692 17.12 22.20 -8.67
CA VAL A 692 16.85 21.04 -9.53
C VAL A 692 18.08 20.14 -9.50
N PHE A 693 17.91 18.92 -8.99
CA PHE A 693 18.98 17.92 -8.88
C PHE A 693 19.09 17.05 -10.14
N PRO A 694 20.28 16.49 -10.45
CA PRO A 694 20.46 15.61 -11.59
C PRO A 694 20.01 14.17 -11.29
N ASP A 695 19.64 13.45 -12.36
CA ASP A 695 19.25 12.05 -12.30
C ASP A 695 20.47 11.18 -12.00
N GLY A 696 20.51 10.49 -10.86
CA GLY A 696 21.69 9.74 -10.44
C GLY A 696 22.54 10.37 -9.36
N LEU A 697 22.13 11.52 -8.85
CA LEU A 697 22.67 12.02 -7.61
C LEU A 697 22.46 10.96 -6.52
N ASN A 698 23.55 10.40 -6.01
CA ASN A 698 23.55 9.35 -5.00
C ASN A 698 23.73 9.92 -3.59
N ALA A 699 24.42 11.05 -3.44
CA ALA A 699 24.79 11.58 -2.14
C ALA A 699 24.73 13.12 -2.04
N ILE A 700 24.21 13.59 -0.92
CA ILE A 700 24.32 14.99 -0.45
C ILE A 700 25.10 14.96 0.88
N ARG A 701 26.32 15.50 0.87
CA ARG A 701 27.25 15.43 2.00
C ARG A 701 26.96 16.47 3.07
N GLU A 702 27.68 16.35 4.20
CA GLU A 702 27.52 17.19 5.39
C GLU A 702 27.44 18.69 5.03
N MET A 703 26.41 19.38 5.53
CA MET A 703 26.20 20.82 5.35
C MET A 703 26.15 21.33 3.89
N ALA A 704 25.94 20.46 2.89
CA ALA A 704 25.95 20.82 1.48
C ALA A 704 25.08 22.04 1.12
N PHE A 705 23.93 22.21 1.76
CA PHE A 705 22.97 23.31 1.56
C PHE A 705 22.65 24.04 2.87
N ALA A 706 23.55 24.03 3.86
CA ALA A 706 23.27 24.68 5.14
C ALA A 706 23.11 26.21 4.97
N ASN A 707 22.13 26.81 5.65
CA ASN A 707 21.81 28.24 5.66
C ASN A 707 21.36 28.81 4.31
N CYS A 708 20.78 28.01 3.41
CA CYS A 708 20.13 28.54 2.21
C CYS A 708 18.76 29.14 2.58
N THR A 709 18.72 30.41 2.97
CA THR A 709 17.55 31.00 3.63
C THR A 709 16.35 31.24 2.72
N ASN A 710 16.54 31.37 1.41
CA ASN A 710 15.45 31.60 0.44
C ASN A 710 14.90 30.32 -0.16
N LEU A 711 15.60 29.20 0.04
CA LEU A 711 15.19 27.90 -0.43
C LEU A 711 13.87 27.51 0.25
N SER A 712 12.82 27.34 -0.54
CA SER A 712 11.46 27.17 -0.02
C SER A 712 10.92 25.76 -0.20
N ASN A 713 11.21 25.14 -1.34
CA ASN A 713 10.83 23.77 -1.70
C ASN A 713 12.03 22.98 -2.20
N LEU A 714 12.01 21.66 -1.94
CA LEU A 714 13.02 20.73 -2.41
C LEU A 714 12.42 19.44 -2.96
N ILE A 715 13.01 18.94 -4.04
CA ILE A 715 12.62 17.69 -4.67
C ILE A 715 13.87 16.83 -4.79
N PHE A 716 13.97 15.76 -4.01
CA PHE A 716 15.11 14.87 -4.04
C PHE A 716 14.93 13.78 -5.11
N PRO A 717 15.94 13.53 -5.97
CA PRO A 717 15.83 12.57 -7.06
C PRO A 717 15.77 11.13 -6.53
N SER A 718 15.13 10.22 -7.28
CA SER A 718 14.91 8.82 -6.86
C SER A 718 16.21 8.03 -6.64
N SER A 719 17.30 8.47 -7.25
CA SER A 719 18.63 7.91 -7.07
C SER A 719 19.30 8.25 -5.75
N LEU A 720 18.76 9.22 -4.99
CA LEU A 720 19.42 9.74 -3.80
C LEU A 720 19.40 8.71 -2.66
N LYS A 721 20.57 8.20 -2.31
CA LYS A 721 20.74 7.15 -1.31
C LYS A 721 21.21 7.67 0.03
N ILE A 722 22.02 8.73 0.02
CA ILE A 722 22.74 9.24 1.19
C ILE A 722 22.47 10.74 1.35
N MET A 723 22.01 11.14 2.53
CA MET A 723 22.09 12.52 2.97
C MET A 723 22.76 12.59 4.33
N GLU A 724 23.82 13.38 4.45
CA GLU A 724 24.62 13.44 5.66
C GLU A 724 24.19 14.56 6.61
N LYS A 725 24.83 14.59 7.78
CA LYS A 725 24.50 15.48 8.89
C LYS A 725 24.34 16.94 8.45
N MET A 726 23.27 17.58 8.91
CA MET A 726 23.03 19.02 8.72
C MET A 726 22.99 19.50 7.26
N ALA A 727 22.75 18.62 6.28
CA ALA A 727 22.78 18.97 4.86
C ALA A 727 21.92 20.20 4.49
N PHE A 728 20.78 20.42 5.16
CA PHE A 728 19.85 21.55 4.95
C PHE A 728 19.59 22.35 6.23
N SER A 729 20.53 22.33 7.19
CA SER A 729 20.36 23.03 8.47
C SER A 729 20.33 24.55 8.25
N GLY A 730 19.35 25.24 8.84
CA GLY A 730 19.23 26.71 8.78
C GLY A 730 18.55 27.25 7.51
N CYS A 731 17.95 26.40 6.69
CA CYS A 731 17.12 26.83 5.55
C CYS A 731 15.75 27.30 6.04
N ILE A 732 15.68 28.54 6.55
CA ILE A 732 14.52 29.02 7.31
C ILE A 732 13.21 29.09 6.51
N ASN A 733 13.24 29.31 5.20
CA ASN A 733 12.03 29.34 4.37
C ASN A 733 11.66 27.98 3.79
N LEU A 734 12.48 26.95 4.02
CA LEU A 734 12.20 25.60 3.55
C LEU A 734 11.01 25.05 4.33
N TYR A 735 9.86 24.97 3.65
CA TYR A 735 8.59 24.58 4.26
C TYR A 735 8.18 23.16 3.88
N GLU A 736 8.57 22.68 2.70
CA GLU A 736 8.28 21.34 2.18
C GLU A 736 9.47 20.73 1.43
N GLY A 737 9.52 19.40 1.40
CA GLY A 737 10.41 18.68 0.49
C GLY A 737 9.99 17.23 0.24
N TYR A 738 10.21 16.79 -0.99
CA TYR A 738 9.65 15.56 -1.55
C TYR A 738 10.78 14.60 -1.94
N PHE A 739 10.66 13.31 -1.63
CA PHE A 739 11.62 12.29 -2.04
C PHE A 739 11.03 11.41 -3.13
N LEU A 740 11.68 11.36 -4.30
CA LEU A 740 11.24 10.54 -5.43
C LEU A 740 11.71 9.07 -5.34
N GLY A 741 12.40 8.68 -4.26
CA GLY A 741 12.90 7.33 -4.03
C GLY A 741 13.24 7.09 -2.56
N GLU A 742 13.57 5.85 -2.21
CA GLU A 742 13.87 5.46 -0.83
C GLU A 742 15.30 5.88 -0.45
N ALA A 743 15.44 6.98 0.29
CA ALA A 743 16.74 7.38 0.82
C ALA A 743 17.21 6.35 1.86
N THR A 744 18.23 5.56 1.51
CA THR A 744 18.71 4.44 2.33
C THR A 744 19.52 4.83 3.58
N SER A 745 20.04 6.06 3.67
CA SER A 745 20.85 6.51 4.80
C SER A 745 20.73 8.02 5.05
N LEU A 746 20.07 8.39 6.14
CA LEU A 746 19.92 9.78 6.59
C LEU A 746 20.80 10.07 7.82
N GLY A 747 21.57 11.15 7.76
CA GLY A 747 22.36 11.70 8.85
C GLY A 747 21.52 12.49 9.86
N GLU A 748 22.13 12.83 11.00
CA GLU A 748 21.45 13.58 12.06
C GLU A 748 21.18 15.04 11.66
N ASN A 749 20.07 15.62 12.14
CA ASN A 749 19.78 17.06 12.06
C ASN A 749 19.81 17.66 10.64
N ILE A 750 19.47 16.88 9.61
CA ILE A 750 19.47 17.32 8.20
C ILE A 750 18.71 18.64 8.01
N PHE A 751 17.52 18.77 8.59
CA PHE A 751 16.62 19.93 8.44
C PHE A 751 16.50 20.79 9.71
N ASN A 752 17.53 20.81 10.55
CA ASN A 752 17.50 21.59 11.80
C ASN A 752 17.30 23.10 11.50
N ASN A 753 16.45 23.79 12.27
CA ASN A 753 16.10 25.22 12.07
C ASN A 753 15.54 25.56 10.66
N THR A 754 14.62 24.72 10.15
CA THR A 754 13.80 24.99 8.95
C THR A 754 12.34 25.26 9.38
N MET A 755 11.51 25.95 8.57
CA MET A 755 10.09 26.20 8.88
C MET A 755 9.16 24.98 8.62
N SER A 756 9.72 23.85 8.18
CA SER A 756 8.96 22.70 7.68
C SER A 756 7.99 22.07 8.69
N LYS A 757 6.75 21.83 8.24
CA LYS A 757 5.72 21.08 8.97
C LYS A 757 5.58 19.61 8.52
N SER A 758 6.13 19.19 7.37
CA SER A 758 5.84 17.87 6.75
C SER A 758 7.05 17.04 6.28
N LEU A 759 8.29 17.51 6.41
CA LEU A 759 9.49 16.74 6.00
C LEU A 759 9.71 15.40 6.76
N GLY A 760 8.90 15.12 7.78
CA GLY A 760 8.90 13.84 8.52
C GLY A 760 7.78 12.86 8.11
N ALA A 761 6.95 13.17 7.12
CA ALA A 761 5.71 12.43 6.81
C ALA A 761 5.65 11.78 5.42
N VAL A 762 6.79 11.55 4.76
CA VAL A 762 6.87 10.76 3.51
C VAL A 762 7.19 9.30 3.85
N ARG A 763 6.35 8.37 3.34
CA ARG A 763 6.46 6.92 3.56
C ARG A 763 7.73 6.38 2.87
N ASN A 764 8.37 5.42 3.53
CA ASN A 764 9.58 4.66 3.14
C ASN A 764 10.93 5.23 3.60
N PHE A 765 11.14 5.28 4.92
CA PHE A 765 12.49 5.34 5.52
C PHE A 765 12.84 4.00 6.18
N THR A 766 13.90 3.34 5.73
CA THR A 766 14.50 2.17 6.40
C THR A 766 15.84 2.54 7.06
N ALA A 767 15.85 3.53 7.97
CA ALA A 767 16.80 3.65 9.08
C ALA A 767 16.72 5.05 9.71
N PHE A 768 16.18 5.15 10.92
CA PHE A 768 16.51 6.26 11.81
C PHE A 768 17.70 5.85 12.70
N GLY A 769 18.78 6.63 12.65
CA GLY A 769 19.67 6.74 13.81
C GLY A 769 18.91 7.39 14.98
N PRO A 770 19.29 7.13 16.25
CA PRO A 770 18.43 7.41 17.40
C PRO A 770 18.39 8.90 17.74
N SER A 771 17.40 9.64 17.23
CA SER A 771 16.53 10.58 17.97
C SER A 771 15.85 11.59 17.03
N THR A 772 14.57 11.36 16.70
CA THR A 772 13.61 12.44 16.44
C THR A 772 12.72 12.55 17.67
N THR A 773 13.17 13.34 18.64
CA THR A 773 12.31 13.74 19.76
C THR A 773 11.29 14.77 19.25
N TYR A 774 10.04 14.50 19.58
CA TYR A 774 8.84 15.28 19.33
C TYR A 774 9.02 16.80 19.36
N MET A 775 8.41 17.46 18.38
CA MET A 775 7.82 18.79 18.54
C MET A 775 6.73 18.71 19.60
N ASN A 776 7.02 19.20 20.80
CA ASN A 776 6.09 19.86 21.72
C ASN A 776 6.93 20.40 22.87
N ASP A 777 7.19 21.70 22.86
CA ASP A 777 7.30 22.58 24.03
C ASP A 777 7.85 23.92 23.56
N TYR A 778 6.96 24.84 23.16
CA TYR A 778 7.17 26.29 23.32
C TYR A 778 5.84 27.02 23.13
N PHE A 779 4.94 26.82 24.09
CA PHE A 779 4.03 27.89 24.53
C PHE A 779 4.07 27.90 26.06
N GLY A 780 4.67 28.96 26.61
CA GLY A 780 4.81 29.20 28.05
C GLY A 780 5.73 30.39 28.27
N GLU A 781 5.12 31.51 28.61
CA GLU A 781 5.65 32.88 28.64
C GLU A 781 6.74 33.14 29.69
N TRP A 782 7.48 34.23 29.47
CA TRP A 782 8.05 35.17 30.47
C TRP A 782 8.39 34.64 31.87
N GLY A 783 9.67 34.67 32.20
CA GLY A 783 10.21 34.52 33.56
C GLY A 783 11.67 34.11 33.59
#